data_AF-A0A2K9AFI6-F1
#
_entry.id   AF-A0A2K9AFI6-F1
#
_cell.length_a   1.000
_cell.length_b   1.000
_cell.length_c   1.000
_cell.angle_alpha   90.00
_cell.angle_beta   90.00
_cell.angle_gamma   90.00
#
_symmetry.space_group_name_H-M   'P 1'
#
loop_
_entity.id
_entity.type
_entity.pdbx_description
1 polymer ?
#
loop_
_entity_poly.entity_id
_entity_poly.type
_entity_poly.pdbx_seq_one_letter_code
_entity_poly.pdbx_strand_id
1 'polypeptide(L)'
;MNQLKNIRRFALLVLVAAGVLTLAACSGSEKTPYGNLSDDNVYLTYGDITITEKELYDQLRMQGASTLATMVDEELFKTYIEDAEAKLANGDETLVGYLDDTVNQAIHGSTELEDLQNLYDENPELYIRNIERYADSVYLLDNNMVIQDVIDALLGLAQTEENPFTGYHTLDFMLDRYALRVAQRAYAKTLLDEEVNDEESDAYIADEDIVSYYKANKEGQYDVDALVVRFINLNEANAALYQVGLKSDSKGFWYELPDIRILEGNPGYIDLDSPDYAHVRDILDDLELTSKLGVDLEDRDMLTVQDYEDYYKAYIINTDRADGFSDIKLLPEGVKAKFIEIYNLLNPAAPIKLDTDGVSIVGDGNDYTTTYTYDDLTDINTSLRSHIYDTLIAEADMEDPDDTADGKPYSSRIQTFGNARYLVFKLDDESETEEGILVEDPENPDAEIFDDSTEALDIKAEMKNELLESKLTDNYVTAKVTELYDEQTLDIFDPIVRVFYDQSYGYDGSDKNETGDVVAKVGDIEITVEDFYNKLEASYGINLALDMLANKYFEASDVYTVSDADLDDYTEQFENIISQFSSDNFASSGYPASMGRQNFLLTAFGSRSNQEAINNLYVYPALRQQYLEDYEVHFGNDDIFSSFATLAERQYNNFESITVSHLLVYFDQNGDGTPDDPQEYLDTLDAASQTEVINGLIDLIDLVYSRIGLYRGMKEGLNAIANDFNNSGRIQIGSSIPPYDYTLESVWAEYRQLGFYLKFEDITSAVTNKSNFITGSSVLDEVFYDRAMAIHDILIDMEDDDSLFPYLDFYDAWVNTSNAITETELELVKSSFGYHFILANRIGATTSAIYDEADDEDGDYVLADDETINVYNSDSETLTAGQIKYYLLGSLSDEGVELPTNVQTAVTSYLQPVLTVYQGTYMQRELIFSLLDDVDFSDSADGARLDTIREINLRQMHGYMLSENGGVYDTNYEALFGGILDILNGN
;
A
#
# COMPACT_ATOMS: atom_id res chain seq x y z
N MET A 1 -28.51 30.10 5.40
CA MET A 1 -27.13 30.33 4.93
C MET A 1 -27.04 29.97 3.44
N ASN A 2 -27.03 30.95 2.52
CA ASN A 2 -27.32 30.71 1.08
C ASN A 2 -26.11 30.80 0.14
N GLN A 3 -25.00 30.12 0.46
CA GLN A 3 -23.85 30.01 -0.47
C GLN A 3 -23.23 28.61 -0.60
N LEU A 4 -23.58 27.62 0.23
CA LEU A 4 -23.12 26.23 0.04
C LEU A 4 -24.01 25.39 -0.90
N LYS A 5 -25.33 25.65 -1.00
CA LYS A 5 -26.23 24.88 -1.90
C LYS A 5 -25.87 25.00 -3.40
N ASN A 6 -25.14 26.04 -3.82
CA ASN A 6 -24.82 26.28 -5.25
C ASN A 6 -23.49 25.67 -5.71
N ILE A 7 -22.60 25.23 -4.81
CA ILE A 7 -21.29 24.67 -5.18
C ILE A 7 -21.37 23.15 -5.36
N ARG A 8 -22.21 22.45 -4.58
CA ARG A 8 -22.49 21.02 -4.79
C ARG A 8 -23.16 20.71 -6.14
N ARG A 9 -23.84 21.67 -6.76
CA ARG A 9 -24.44 21.53 -8.11
C ARG A 9 -23.45 21.70 -9.28
N PHE A 10 -22.18 22.03 -9.01
CA PHE A 10 -21.14 22.19 -10.06
C PHE A 10 -19.98 21.20 -9.92
N ALA A 11 -19.87 20.49 -8.79
CA ALA A 11 -18.82 19.50 -8.52
C ALA A 11 -19.27 18.04 -8.75
N LEU A 12 -20.50 17.84 -9.20
CA LEU A 12 -21.13 16.53 -9.42
C LEU A 12 -21.43 16.34 -10.93
N LEU A 13 -20.46 16.74 -11.77
CA LEU A 13 -20.59 16.87 -13.23
C LEU A 13 -19.48 16.08 -13.96
N VAL A 14 -19.10 14.93 -13.40
CA VAL A 14 -18.14 13.95 -13.95
C VAL A 14 -18.70 12.52 -13.93
N LEU A 15 -19.89 12.29 -13.35
CA LEU A 15 -20.62 11.03 -13.41
C LEU A 15 -22.11 11.33 -13.64
N VAL A 16 -22.72 10.54 -14.54
CA VAL A 16 -24.12 10.62 -15.02
C VAL A 16 -24.46 11.78 -15.97
N ALA A 17 -24.49 11.48 -17.29
CA ALA A 17 -25.31 12.19 -18.30
C ALA A 17 -25.42 11.40 -19.63
N ALA A 18 -26.41 10.51 -19.78
CA ALA A 18 -26.92 9.99 -21.07
C ALA A 18 -28.38 9.52 -20.91
N GLY A 19 -29.28 9.83 -21.85
CA GLY A 19 -30.73 9.50 -21.83
C GLY A 19 -31.60 10.48 -22.65
N VAL A 20 -32.55 9.99 -23.47
CA VAL A 20 -33.21 10.68 -24.64
C VAL A 20 -34.44 9.84 -25.09
N LEU A 21 -35.55 10.28 -25.75
CA LEU A 21 -36.14 11.57 -26.20
C LEU A 21 -37.67 11.36 -26.45
N THR A 22 -38.43 12.42 -26.82
CA THR A 22 -39.18 12.49 -28.11
C THR A 22 -39.92 13.84 -28.34
N LEU A 23 -40.47 14.19 -29.51
CA LEU A 23 -39.86 14.33 -30.86
C LEU A 23 -40.79 15.12 -31.82
N ALA A 24 -40.55 16.41 -32.15
CA ALA A 24 -41.18 17.03 -33.36
C ALA A 24 -40.55 18.34 -33.91
N ALA A 25 -40.12 18.27 -35.19
CA ALA A 25 -39.87 19.36 -36.17
C ALA A 25 -38.65 20.30 -35.93
N CYS A 26 -37.79 20.63 -36.93
CA CYS A 26 -38.08 20.84 -38.35
C CYS A 26 -36.90 20.57 -39.33
N SER A 27 -37.12 19.67 -40.29
CA SER A 27 -36.70 19.78 -41.72
C SER A 27 -35.23 20.06 -42.10
N GLY A 28 -34.28 19.31 -41.56
CA GLY A 28 -33.05 18.93 -42.28
C GLY A 28 -33.00 17.41 -42.36
N SER A 29 -32.79 16.82 -43.55
CA SER A 29 -32.55 15.37 -43.64
C SER A 29 -31.09 15.09 -43.30
N GLU A 30 -30.77 15.11 -42.00
CA GLU A 30 -29.51 14.53 -41.53
C GLU A 30 -29.50 13.06 -41.96
N LYS A 31 -28.45 12.70 -42.68
CA LYS A 31 -28.16 11.33 -43.05
C LYS A 31 -27.44 10.69 -41.87
N THR A 32 -27.83 9.48 -41.55
CA THR A 32 -27.27 8.69 -40.45
C THR A 32 -27.15 7.24 -40.92
N PRO A 33 -26.01 6.58 -40.69
CA PRO A 33 -25.85 5.16 -40.95
C PRO A 33 -26.50 4.35 -39.82
N TYR A 34 -27.73 3.87 -40.06
CA TYR A 34 -28.44 2.94 -39.17
C TYR A 34 -28.24 1.46 -39.55
N GLY A 35 -27.64 1.18 -40.72
CA GLY A 35 -27.56 -0.17 -41.27
C GLY A 35 -28.92 -0.87 -41.29
N ASN A 36 -29.00 -2.02 -40.60
CA ASN A 36 -30.22 -2.81 -40.42
C ASN A 36 -31.04 -2.45 -39.16
N LEU A 37 -30.54 -1.57 -38.28
CA LEU A 37 -31.20 -1.16 -37.04
C LEU A 37 -32.48 -0.35 -37.35
N SER A 38 -33.59 -0.69 -36.70
CA SER A 38 -34.89 -0.09 -37.02
C SER A 38 -35.81 0.10 -35.81
N ASP A 39 -36.81 0.97 -35.96
CA ASP A 39 -37.86 1.18 -34.95
C ASP A 39 -38.85 -0.01 -34.86
N ASP A 40 -38.77 -0.98 -35.79
CA ASP A 40 -39.54 -2.23 -35.75
C ASP A 40 -38.82 -3.32 -34.92
N ASN A 41 -37.53 -3.13 -34.59
CA ASN A 41 -36.73 -4.06 -33.79
C ASN A 41 -36.77 -3.63 -32.31
N VAL A 42 -37.42 -4.43 -31.47
CA VAL A 42 -37.48 -4.21 -30.02
C VAL A 42 -36.20 -4.74 -29.38
N TYR A 43 -35.65 -3.97 -28.43
CA TYR A 43 -34.57 -4.43 -27.55
C TYR A 43 -35.17 -4.94 -26.24
N LEU A 44 -35.94 -4.09 -25.52
CA LEU A 44 -36.67 -4.49 -24.31
C LEU A 44 -38.06 -3.85 -24.19
N THR A 45 -38.92 -4.43 -23.34
CA THR A 45 -40.28 -3.95 -23.03
C THR A 45 -40.58 -4.06 -21.53
N TYR A 46 -41.30 -3.09 -20.98
CA TYR A 46 -41.84 -3.12 -19.62
C TYR A 46 -43.24 -2.48 -19.61
N GLY A 47 -44.27 -3.27 -19.30
CA GLY A 47 -45.67 -2.83 -19.38
C GLY A 47 -46.05 -2.37 -20.80
N ASP A 48 -46.46 -1.10 -20.92
CA ASP A 48 -46.77 -0.43 -22.20
C ASP A 48 -45.57 0.36 -22.79
N ILE A 49 -44.39 0.30 -22.14
CA ILE A 49 -43.17 1.03 -22.54
C ILE A 49 -42.22 0.09 -23.29
N THR A 50 -41.71 0.54 -24.44
CA THR A 50 -40.75 -0.20 -25.27
C THR A 50 -39.51 0.64 -25.56
N ILE A 51 -38.34 -0.01 -25.61
CA ILE A 51 -37.09 0.52 -26.13
C ILE A 51 -36.72 -0.29 -27.39
N THR A 52 -36.47 0.39 -28.50
CA THR A 52 -36.05 -0.22 -29.77
C THR A 52 -34.52 -0.19 -29.93
N GLU A 53 -33.96 -1.11 -30.72
CA GLU A 53 -32.52 -1.13 -31.05
C GLU A 53 -32.05 0.23 -31.61
N LYS A 54 -32.88 0.87 -32.42
CA LYS A 54 -32.59 2.17 -33.03
C LYS A 54 -32.63 3.32 -32.02
N GLU A 55 -33.54 3.30 -31.04
CA GLU A 55 -33.51 4.26 -29.93
C GLU A 55 -32.26 4.07 -29.06
N LEU A 56 -31.87 2.82 -28.78
CA LEU A 56 -30.65 2.51 -28.02
C LEU A 56 -29.39 2.97 -28.76
N TYR A 57 -29.26 2.68 -30.06
CA TYR A 57 -28.14 3.15 -30.89
C TYR A 57 -28.08 4.68 -31.03
N ASP A 58 -29.22 5.37 -30.94
CA ASP A 58 -29.29 6.82 -30.85
C ASP A 58 -28.65 7.40 -29.58
N GLN A 59 -28.41 6.56 -28.56
CA GLN A 59 -27.70 6.89 -27.33
C GLN A 59 -26.28 6.34 -27.27
N LEU A 60 -26.06 5.08 -27.64
CA LEU A 60 -24.73 4.46 -27.68
C LEU A 60 -23.73 5.30 -28.50
N ARG A 61 -24.17 5.87 -29.64
CA ARG A 61 -23.35 6.76 -30.49
C ARG A 61 -22.86 8.04 -29.81
N MET A 62 -23.45 8.47 -28.70
CA MET A 62 -22.96 9.64 -27.95
C MET A 62 -21.72 9.32 -27.11
N GLN A 63 -21.49 8.04 -26.80
CA GLN A 63 -20.33 7.58 -26.03
C GLN A 63 -19.28 6.88 -26.91
N GLY A 64 -19.67 6.38 -28.09
CA GLY A 64 -18.81 5.60 -28.97
C GLY A 64 -17.66 6.31 -29.69
N ALA A 65 -17.26 7.51 -29.28
CA ALA A 65 -16.05 8.14 -29.82
C ALA A 65 -14.78 7.35 -29.44
N SER A 66 -14.68 6.90 -28.19
CA SER A 66 -13.58 6.05 -27.72
C SER A 66 -13.61 4.66 -28.37
N THR A 67 -14.78 4.01 -28.41
CA THR A 67 -14.96 2.71 -29.09
C THR A 67 -14.58 2.81 -30.57
N LEU A 68 -14.93 3.92 -31.25
CA LEU A 68 -14.50 4.13 -32.64
C LEU A 68 -12.98 4.29 -32.73
N ALA A 69 -12.37 5.10 -31.85
CA ALA A 69 -10.92 5.27 -31.83
C ALA A 69 -10.20 3.91 -31.63
N THR A 70 -10.65 3.08 -30.69
CA THR A 70 -10.10 1.73 -30.48
C THR A 70 -10.30 0.82 -31.70
N MET A 71 -11.44 0.87 -32.40
CA MET A 71 -11.63 0.12 -33.64
C MET A 71 -10.75 0.62 -34.80
N VAL A 72 -10.40 1.92 -34.82
CA VAL A 72 -9.43 2.47 -35.78
C VAL A 72 -8.02 2.02 -35.42
N ASP A 73 -7.64 2.05 -34.14
CA ASP A 73 -6.38 1.51 -33.60
C ASP A 73 -6.19 0.04 -34.00
N GLU A 74 -7.17 -0.82 -33.71
CA GLU A 74 -7.12 -2.25 -34.01
C GLU A 74 -6.85 -2.54 -35.50
N GLU A 75 -7.48 -1.81 -36.42
CA GLU A 75 -7.27 -1.98 -37.85
C GLU A 75 -5.99 -1.31 -38.37
N LEU A 76 -5.53 -0.22 -37.74
CA LEU A 76 -4.27 0.46 -38.08
C LEU A 76 -3.05 -0.33 -37.61
N PHE A 77 -3.10 -0.86 -36.38
CA PHE A 77 -2.03 -1.64 -35.76
C PHE A 77 -2.12 -3.14 -36.02
N LYS A 78 -3.13 -3.63 -36.75
CA LYS A 78 -3.40 -5.06 -37.02
C LYS A 78 -2.17 -5.92 -37.28
N THR A 79 -1.25 -5.47 -38.14
CA THR A 79 -0.02 -6.23 -38.46
C THR A 79 1.01 -6.22 -37.32
N TYR A 80 1.05 -5.17 -36.50
CA TYR A 80 1.85 -5.11 -35.28
C TYR A 80 1.23 -5.92 -34.13
N ILE A 81 -0.10 -6.02 -34.07
CA ILE A 81 -0.82 -6.92 -33.15
C ILE A 81 -0.47 -8.38 -33.48
N GLU A 82 -0.62 -8.80 -34.75
CA GLU A 82 -0.23 -10.14 -35.21
C GLU A 82 1.26 -10.48 -34.92
N ASP A 83 2.17 -9.50 -34.99
CA ASP A 83 3.60 -9.67 -34.67
C ASP A 83 3.87 -9.69 -33.15
N ALA A 84 3.18 -8.85 -32.38
CA ALA A 84 3.29 -8.82 -30.91
C ALA A 84 2.75 -10.11 -30.28
N GLU A 85 1.57 -10.58 -30.68
CA GLU A 85 1.01 -11.88 -30.28
C GLU A 85 1.97 -13.03 -30.62
N ALA A 86 2.55 -13.01 -31.82
CA ALA A 86 3.52 -14.03 -32.23
C ALA A 86 4.80 -13.99 -31.38
N LYS A 87 5.29 -12.82 -30.97
CA LYS A 87 6.45 -12.68 -30.09
C LYS A 87 6.15 -13.12 -28.65
N LEU A 88 5.03 -12.68 -28.10
CA LEU A 88 4.53 -13.10 -26.79
C LEU A 88 4.38 -14.63 -26.71
N ALA A 89 3.75 -15.25 -27.71
CA ALA A 89 3.60 -16.71 -27.80
C ALA A 89 4.93 -17.48 -28.03
N ASN A 90 6.03 -16.78 -28.36
CA ASN A 90 7.38 -17.35 -28.44
C ASN A 90 8.23 -17.06 -27.20
N GLY A 91 7.72 -16.32 -26.20
CA GLY A 91 8.46 -15.95 -24.99
C GLY A 91 9.49 -14.83 -25.20
N ASP A 92 9.13 -13.77 -25.94
CA ASP A 92 9.95 -12.55 -26.04
C ASP A 92 10.02 -11.83 -24.69
N GLU A 93 11.14 -11.96 -23.98
CA GLU A 93 11.32 -11.50 -22.59
C GLU A 93 10.93 -10.03 -22.37
N THR A 94 11.27 -9.14 -23.31
CA THR A 94 10.94 -7.70 -23.21
C THR A 94 9.45 -7.43 -23.34
N LEU A 95 8.76 -8.09 -24.29
CA LEU A 95 7.32 -7.91 -24.45
C LEU A 95 6.51 -8.63 -23.38
N VAL A 96 6.99 -9.78 -22.88
CA VAL A 96 6.37 -10.48 -21.75
C VAL A 96 6.48 -9.65 -20.48
N GLY A 97 7.67 -9.14 -20.14
CA GLY A 97 7.85 -8.24 -18.99
C GLY A 97 6.94 -7.01 -19.05
N TYR A 98 6.92 -6.30 -20.20
CA TYR A 98 6.02 -5.15 -20.35
C TYR A 98 4.52 -5.50 -20.25
N LEU A 99 4.11 -6.66 -20.74
CA LEU A 99 2.73 -7.13 -20.58
C LEU A 99 2.44 -7.41 -19.11
N ASP A 100 3.33 -8.13 -18.44
CA ASP A 100 3.15 -8.55 -17.05
C ASP A 100 3.11 -7.31 -16.12
N ASP A 101 4.02 -6.34 -16.27
CA ASP A 101 3.97 -5.02 -15.61
C ASP A 101 2.65 -4.28 -15.87
N THR A 102 2.21 -4.25 -17.14
CA THR A 102 0.97 -3.57 -17.55
C THR A 102 -0.27 -4.20 -16.92
N VAL A 103 -0.28 -5.53 -16.74
CA VAL A 103 -1.37 -6.27 -16.12
C VAL A 103 -1.30 -6.15 -14.58
N ASN A 104 -0.13 -6.28 -13.98
CA ASN A 104 0.10 -6.08 -12.54
C ASN A 104 -0.35 -4.69 -12.09
N GLN A 105 0.03 -3.65 -12.82
CA GLN A 105 -0.39 -2.28 -12.57
C GLN A 105 -1.91 -2.09 -12.71
N ALA A 106 -2.58 -2.89 -13.53
CA ALA A 106 -4.04 -2.83 -13.75
C ALA A 106 -4.86 -3.63 -12.73
N ILE A 107 -4.34 -4.75 -12.22
CA ILE A 107 -5.01 -5.61 -11.22
C ILE A 107 -4.65 -5.17 -9.80
N HIS A 108 -3.34 -5.15 -9.49
CA HIS A 108 -2.80 -5.02 -8.15
C HIS A 108 -2.37 -3.58 -7.81
N GLY A 109 -1.96 -2.81 -8.82
CA GLY A 109 -1.63 -1.38 -8.66
C GLY A 109 -0.15 -1.06 -8.47
N SER A 110 0.73 -2.06 -8.51
CA SER A 110 2.19 -1.92 -8.54
C SER A 110 2.79 -2.73 -9.69
N THR A 111 4.02 -2.39 -10.08
CA THR A 111 4.91 -3.16 -10.97
C THR A 111 6.06 -3.83 -10.22
N GLU A 112 6.35 -3.38 -8.99
CA GLU A 112 7.51 -3.85 -8.24
C GLU A 112 7.26 -5.27 -7.70
N LEU A 113 8.11 -6.22 -8.10
CA LEU A 113 7.88 -7.63 -7.80
C LEU A 113 7.92 -7.94 -6.30
N GLU A 114 8.70 -7.19 -5.52
CA GLU A 114 8.78 -7.30 -4.06
C GLU A 114 7.47 -6.87 -3.39
N ASP A 115 6.95 -5.68 -3.71
CA ASP A 115 5.62 -5.20 -3.25
C ASP A 115 4.51 -6.20 -3.60
N LEU A 116 4.58 -6.79 -4.80
CA LEU A 116 3.61 -7.77 -5.27
C LEU A 116 3.74 -9.09 -4.50
N GLN A 117 4.96 -9.58 -4.25
CA GLN A 117 5.19 -10.80 -3.47
C GLN A 117 4.68 -10.61 -2.03
N ASN A 118 4.98 -9.48 -1.38
CA ASN A 118 4.46 -9.11 -0.06
C ASN A 118 2.92 -9.04 -0.05
N LEU A 119 2.30 -8.51 -1.11
CA LEU A 119 0.84 -8.55 -1.29
C LEU A 119 0.30 -9.99 -1.35
N TYR A 120 1.00 -10.93 -1.96
CA TYR A 120 0.54 -12.32 -2.06
C TYR A 120 0.74 -13.11 -0.76
N ASP A 121 1.91 -13.00 -0.13
CA ASP A 121 2.28 -13.78 1.05
C ASP A 121 1.66 -13.22 2.34
N GLU A 122 1.68 -11.90 2.55
CA GLU A 122 1.15 -11.27 3.76
C GLU A 122 -0.34 -10.88 3.64
N ASN A 123 -0.85 -10.63 2.43
CA ASN A 123 -2.20 -10.10 2.20
C ASN A 123 -3.01 -10.92 1.14
N PRO A 124 -3.06 -12.26 1.21
CA PRO A 124 -3.65 -13.11 0.17
C PRO A 124 -5.12 -12.79 -0.15
N GLU A 125 -5.90 -12.36 0.84
CA GLU A 125 -7.29 -11.95 0.63
C GLU A 125 -7.41 -10.66 -0.20
N LEU A 126 -6.47 -9.73 -0.05
CA LEU A 126 -6.39 -8.51 -0.87
C LEU A 126 -5.99 -8.84 -2.32
N TYR A 127 -5.07 -9.78 -2.52
CA TYR A 127 -4.70 -10.32 -3.83
C TYR A 127 -5.93 -10.92 -4.55
N ILE A 128 -6.68 -11.80 -3.89
CA ILE A 128 -7.93 -12.40 -4.40
C ILE A 128 -8.97 -11.33 -4.73
N ARG A 129 -9.21 -10.37 -3.82
CA ARG A 129 -10.17 -9.27 -4.01
C ARG A 129 -9.83 -8.42 -5.25
N ASN A 130 -8.55 -8.20 -5.52
CA ASN A 130 -8.10 -7.43 -6.68
C ASN A 130 -8.37 -8.17 -8.00
N ILE A 131 -8.18 -9.49 -8.04
CA ILE A 131 -8.53 -10.35 -9.18
C ILE A 131 -10.04 -10.33 -9.45
N GLU A 132 -10.89 -10.47 -8.43
CA GLU A 132 -12.35 -10.43 -8.62
C GLU A 132 -12.82 -9.06 -9.11
N ARG A 133 -12.30 -7.97 -8.52
CA ARG A 133 -12.55 -6.59 -8.99
C ARG A 133 -12.16 -6.40 -10.44
N TYR A 134 -11.04 -6.99 -10.85
CA TYR A 134 -10.59 -6.95 -12.24
C TYR A 134 -11.54 -7.71 -13.16
N ALA A 135 -11.90 -8.95 -12.82
CA ALA A 135 -12.83 -9.78 -13.60
C ALA A 135 -14.20 -9.12 -13.79
N ASP A 136 -14.76 -8.53 -12.73
CA ASP A 136 -16.00 -7.74 -12.80
C ASP A 136 -15.83 -6.48 -13.68
N SER A 137 -14.70 -5.78 -13.60
CA SER A 137 -14.42 -4.61 -14.45
C SER A 137 -14.29 -4.97 -15.93
N VAL A 138 -13.72 -6.15 -16.22
CA VAL A 138 -13.57 -6.69 -17.57
C VAL A 138 -14.94 -7.09 -18.13
N TYR A 139 -15.76 -7.79 -17.35
CA TYR A 139 -17.15 -8.10 -17.75
C TYR A 139 -17.97 -6.83 -18.01
N LEU A 140 -17.83 -5.77 -17.20
CA LEU A 140 -18.52 -4.50 -17.43
C LEU A 140 -18.09 -3.77 -18.73
N LEU A 141 -16.95 -4.16 -19.33
CA LEU A 141 -16.50 -3.66 -20.62
C LEU A 141 -16.86 -4.60 -21.78
N ASP A 142 -16.97 -5.91 -21.54
CA ASP A 142 -17.55 -6.87 -22.48
C ASP A 142 -18.43 -7.90 -21.74
N ASN A 143 -19.75 -7.69 -21.80
CA ASN A 143 -20.73 -8.57 -21.15
C ASN A 143 -20.83 -9.97 -21.78
N ASN A 144 -20.02 -10.30 -22.79
CA ASN A 144 -19.91 -11.66 -23.34
C ASN A 144 -18.94 -12.56 -22.56
N MET A 145 -18.13 -11.99 -21.66
CA MET A 145 -17.13 -12.75 -20.89
C MET A 145 -17.74 -13.54 -19.73
N VAL A 146 -17.02 -14.58 -19.27
CA VAL A 146 -17.40 -15.38 -18.10
C VAL A 146 -16.48 -15.02 -16.93
N ILE A 147 -17.04 -14.39 -15.89
CA ILE A 147 -16.27 -13.86 -14.75
C ILE A 147 -15.46 -14.96 -14.05
N GLN A 148 -16.05 -16.13 -13.82
CA GLN A 148 -15.35 -17.24 -13.15
C GLN A 148 -14.18 -17.78 -13.98
N ASP A 149 -14.30 -17.82 -15.31
CA ASP A 149 -13.21 -18.29 -16.18
C ASP A 149 -11.99 -17.35 -16.11
N VAL A 150 -12.21 -16.04 -15.89
CA VAL A 150 -11.15 -15.04 -15.65
C VAL A 150 -10.51 -15.24 -14.27
N ILE A 151 -11.32 -15.39 -13.22
CA ILE A 151 -10.84 -15.60 -11.84
C ILE A 151 -10.02 -16.90 -11.75
N ASP A 152 -10.56 -18.01 -12.24
CA ASP A 152 -9.92 -19.33 -12.22
C ASP A 152 -8.60 -19.34 -13.02
N ALA A 153 -8.53 -18.59 -14.13
CA ALA A 153 -7.31 -18.46 -14.93
C ALA A 153 -6.21 -17.67 -14.20
N LEU A 154 -6.56 -16.55 -13.54
CA LEU A 154 -5.58 -15.70 -12.84
C LEU A 154 -5.06 -16.36 -11.56
N LEU A 155 -5.95 -16.96 -10.76
CA LEU A 155 -5.56 -17.78 -9.60
C LEU A 155 -4.82 -19.07 -10.01
N GLY A 156 -4.92 -19.46 -11.29
CA GLY A 156 -4.18 -20.57 -11.87
C GLY A 156 -2.68 -20.31 -12.06
N LEU A 157 -2.29 -19.06 -12.36
CA LEU A 157 -0.88 -18.68 -12.59
C LEU A 157 0.00 -18.96 -11.36
N ALA A 158 -0.54 -18.69 -10.16
CA ALA A 158 0.08 -19.00 -8.87
C ALA A 158 0.43 -20.51 -8.66
N GLN A 159 -0.07 -21.40 -9.51
CA GLN A 159 0.17 -22.84 -9.46
C GLN A 159 1.10 -23.35 -10.57
N THR A 160 1.39 -22.53 -11.59
CA THR A 160 2.16 -22.92 -12.78
C THR A 160 3.47 -22.17 -12.95
N GLU A 161 3.50 -20.90 -12.56
CA GLU A 161 4.67 -20.02 -12.68
C GLU A 161 5.49 -19.95 -11.39
N GLU A 162 6.66 -19.31 -11.45
CA GLU A 162 7.55 -19.13 -10.29
C GLU A 162 7.04 -18.07 -9.31
N ASN A 163 6.27 -17.09 -9.81
CA ASN A 163 5.53 -16.11 -9.02
C ASN A 163 4.11 -15.93 -9.63
N PRO A 164 3.11 -15.46 -8.86
CA PRO A 164 1.73 -15.33 -9.34
C PRO A 164 1.46 -14.05 -10.17
N PHE A 165 2.52 -13.32 -10.54
CA PHE A 165 2.50 -11.99 -11.18
C PHE A 165 3.14 -11.98 -12.57
N THR A 166 3.41 -13.16 -13.13
CA THR A 166 4.03 -13.33 -14.46
C THR A 166 3.23 -14.33 -15.30
N GLY A 167 3.52 -14.35 -16.61
CA GLY A 167 2.95 -15.35 -17.50
C GLY A 167 1.56 -15.04 -18.04
N TYR A 168 1.08 -13.78 -17.92
CA TYR A 168 -0.24 -13.38 -18.42
C TYR A 168 -0.37 -13.55 -19.95
N HIS A 169 0.76 -13.57 -20.67
CA HIS A 169 0.82 -13.89 -22.10
C HIS A 169 0.27 -15.27 -22.48
N THR A 170 0.07 -16.17 -21.50
CA THR A 170 -0.52 -17.50 -21.70
C THR A 170 -2.06 -17.50 -21.72
N LEU A 171 -2.69 -16.36 -21.39
CA LEU A 171 -4.14 -16.22 -21.25
C LEU A 171 -4.74 -15.47 -22.45
N ASP A 172 -5.52 -16.17 -23.30
CA ASP A 172 -6.11 -15.62 -24.53
C ASP A 172 -6.83 -14.27 -24.28
N PHE A 173 -7.62 -14.16 -23.20
CA PHE A 173 -8.38 -12.93 -22.89
C PHE A 173 -7.49 -11.74 -22.47
N MET A 174 -6.28 -12.00 -21.97
CA MET A 174 -5.29 -10.95 -21.69
C MET A 174 -4.66 -10.46 -22.98
N LEU A 175 -4.38 -11.36 -23.93
CA LEU A 175 -3.92 -10.98 -25.27
C LEU A 175 -4.98 -10.15 -25.99
N ASP A 176 -6.23 -10.61 -26.06
CA ASP A 176 -7.35 -9.87 -26.68
C ASP A 176 -7.49 -8.45 -26.11
N ARG A 177 -7.15 -8.24 -24.83
CA ARG A 177 -7.30 -6.96 -24.12
C ARG A 177 -6.07 -6.04 -24.18
N TYR A 178 -4.85 -6.58 -24.18
CA TYR A 178 -3.62 -5.79 -24.09
C TYR A 178 -2.73 -5.84 -25.33
N ALA A 179 -2.93 -6.75 -26.29
CA ALA A 179 -2.08 -6.88 -27.47
C ALA A 179 -1.99 -5.58 -28.30
N LEU A 180 -3.05 -4.77 -28.36
CA LEU A 180 -2.99 -3.44 -28.97
C LEU A 180 -1.98 -2.52 -28.26
N ARG A 181 -1.98 -2.45 -26.93
CA ARG A 181 -1.04 -1.61 -26.16
C ARG A 181 0.40 -2.10 -26.31
N VAL A 182 0.61 -3.42 -26.28
CA VAL A 182 1.92 -4.03 -26.53
C VAL A 182 2.39 -3.72 -27.97
N ALA A 183 1.51 -3.83 -28.96
CA ALA A 183 1.80 -3.52 -30.37
C ALA A 183 2.13 -2.04 -30.59
N GLN A 184 1.40 -1.12 -29.96
CA GLN A 184 1.69 0.32 -29.99
C GLN A 184 3.07 0.63 -29.39
N ARG A 185 3.42 0.02 -28.24
CA ARG A 185 4.77 0.15 -27.66
C ARG A 185 5.84 -0.45 -28.56
N ALA A 186 5.64 -1.64 -29.11
CA ALA A 186 6.59 -2.31 -30.00
C ALA A 186 6.84 -1.53 -31.30
N TYR A 187 5.79 -0.91 -31.87
CA TYR A 187 5.91 0.02 -32.99
C TYR A 187 6.74 1.25 -32.63
N ALA A 188 6.40 1.93 -31.53
CA ALA A 188 7.14 3.10 -31.07
C ALA A 188 8.60 2.77 -30.74
N LYS A 189 8.87 1.61 -30.12
CA LYS A 189 10.22 1.11 -29.87
C LYS A 189 11.00 0.91 -31.17
N THR A 190 10.38 0.33 -32.20
CA THR A 190 11.04 0.13 -33.50
C THR A 190 11.49 1.46 -34.12
N LEU A 191 10.70 2.54 -33.95
CA LEU A 191 11.10 3.88 -34.35
C LEU A 191 12.19 4.46 -33.44
N LEU A 192 12.07 4.30 -32.12
CA LEU A 192 13.05 4.78 -31.15
C LEU A 192 14.43 4.14 -31.37
N ASP A 193 14.47 2.84 -31.65
CA ASP A 193 15.69 2.09 -31.97
C ASP A 193 16.40 2.65 -33.22
N GLU A 194 15.68 3.26 -34.17
CA GLU A 194 16.27 4.01 -35.29
C GLU A 194 16.67 5.44 -34.86
N GLU A 195 15.77 6.18 -34.19
CA GLU A 195 15.95 7.60 -33.81
C GLU A 195 17.08 7.83 -32.80
N VAL A 196 17.33 6.91 -31.85
CA VAL A 196 18.45 7.04 -30.88
C VAL A 196 19.83 6.98 -31.55
N ASN A 197 19.90 6.58 -32.83
CA ASN A 197 21.12 6.50 -33.62
C ASN A 197 21.20 7.57 -34.74
N ASP A 198 20.24 8.50 -34.84
CA ASP A 198 20.26 9.63 -35.78
C ASP A 198 20.67 10.94 -35.09
N GLU A 199 21.85 11.48 -35.43
CA GLU A 199 22.40 12.73 -34.87
C GLU A 199 21.48 13.98 -35.07
N GLU A 200 20.53 13.94 -36.00
CA GLU A 200 19.57 15.03 -36.23
C GLU A 200 18.24 14.84 -35.46
N SER A 201 18.09 13.75 -34.70
CA SER A 201 16.89 13.47 -33.89
C SER A 201 16.99 14.05 -32.47
N ASP A 202 15.89 14.60 -31.97
CA ASP A 202 15.76 15.01 -30.55
C ASP A 202 15.84 13.82 -29.58
N ALA A 203 15.64 12.58 -30.07
CA ALA A 203 15.75 11.36 -29.27
C ALA A 203 17.15 10.72 -29.26
N TYR A 204 18.12 11.26 -30.02
CA TYR A 204 19.49 10.76 -30.14
C TYR A 204 20.13 10.44 -28.78
N ILE A 205 20.95 9.38 -28.74
CA ILE A 205 21.79 9.03 -27.59
C ILE A 205 23.24 9.12 -28.06
N ALA A 206 23.95 10.17 -27.64
CA ALA A 206 25.38 10.28 -27.81
C ALA A 206 26.11 9.36 -26.82
N ASP A 207 27.34 8.96 -27.14
CA ASP A 207 28.19 8.24 -26.18
C ASP A 207 28.41 9.03 -24.89
N GLU A 208 28.48 10.37 -24.98
CA GLU A 208 28.55 11.29 -23.83
C GLU A 208 27.32 11.20 -22.90
N ASP A 209 26.13 10.89 -23.43
CA ASP A 209 24.91 10.70 -22.65
C ASP A 209 24.96 9.38 -21.87
N ILE A 210 25.48 8.31 -22.49
CA ILE A 210 25.65 6.99 -21.84
C ILE A 210 26.67 7.09 -20.71
N VAL A 211 27.80 7.78 -20.94
CA VAL A 211 28.79 8.06 -19.89
C VAL A 211 28.16 8.87 -18.76
N SER A 212 27.38 9.91 -19.08
CA SER A 212 26.71 10.72 -18.07
C SER A 212 25.69 9.93 -17.25
N TYR A 213 25.01 8.95 -17.87
CA TYR A 213 24.05 8.07 -17.20
C TYR A 213 24.74 7.06 -16.28
N TYR A 214 25.79 6.39 -16.76
CA TYR A 214 26.62 5.49 -15.94
C TYR A 214 27.14 6.19 -14.67
N LYS A 215 27.69 7.40 -14.82
CA LYS A 215 28.21 8.20 -13.71
C LYS A 215 27.18 8.67 -12.69
N ALA A 216 25.92 8.75 -13.10
CA ALA A 216 24.83 9.19 -12.23
C ALA A 216 24.18 8.02 -11.47
N ASN A 217 24.15 6.82 -12.08
CA ASN A 217 23.32 5.72 -11.61
C ASN A 217 24.09 4.42 -11.28
N LYS A 218 25.36 4.26 -11.70
CA LYS A 218 26.13 3.01 -11.52
C LYS A 218 27.56 3.21 -10.99
N GLU A 219 28.27 4.24 -11.44
CA GLU A 219 29.66 4.53 -10.99
C GLU A 219 29.72 4.72 -9.45
N GLY A 220 30.57 3.94 -8.79
CA GLY A 220 30.74 3.93 -7.33
C GLY A 220 29.63 3.19 -6.56
N GLN A 221 28.83 2.36 -7.23
CA GLN A 221 27.74 1.56 -6.63
C GLN A 221 28.01 0.05 -6.79
N TYR A 222 29.22 -0.37 -6.41
CA TYR A 222 29.68 -1.76 -6.36
C TYR A 222 29.48 -2.38 -4.97
N ASP A 223 29.36 -3.71 -4.89
CA ASP A 223 29.21 -4.41 -3.61
C ASP A 223 30.49 -4.34 -2.75
N VAL A 224 30.33 -4.38 -1.42
CA VAL A 224 31.44 -4.26 -0.46
C VAL A 224 31.37 -5.34 0.62
N ASP A 225 32.47 -6.04 0.85
CA ASP A 225 32.62 -6.93 2.01
C ASP A 225 33.11 -6.13 3.23
N ALA A 226 32.27 -6.03 4.26
CA ALA A 226 32.59 -5.32 5.50
C ALA A 226 32.13 -6.05 6.76
N LEU A 227 32.96 -6.01 7.81
CA LEU A 227 32.52 -6.29 9.17
C LEU A 227 31.98 -5.01 9.80
N VAL A 228 30.66 -4.90 9.93
CA VAL A 228 29.96 -3.80 10.61
C VAL A 228 29.60 -4.20 12.04
N VAL A 229 30.25 -3.57 13.03
CA VAL A 229 29.97 -3.77 14.46
C VAL A 229 29.16 -2.58 14.99
N ARG A 230 27.82 -2.72 14.98
CA ARG A 230 26.85 -1.75 15.53
C ARG A 230 26.84 -1.81 17.06
N PHE A 231 26.88 -0.65 17.72
CA PHE A 231 26.67 -0.50 19.17
C PHE A 231 25.48 0.41 19.45
N ILE A 232 24.71 0.05 20.48
CA ILE A 232 23.50 0.74 20.96
C ILE A 232 23.87 2.14 21.47
N ASN A 233 24.93 2.23 22.28
CA ASN A 233 25.33 3.48 22.92
C ASN A 233 26.85 3.53 23.20
N LEU A 234 27.32 4.69 23.65
CA LEU A 234 28.73 4.92 23.95
C LEU A 234 29.24 4.15 25.19
N ASN A 235 28.37 3.79 26.13
CA ASN A 235 28.77 2.98 27.29
C ASN A 235 29.06 1.54 26.88
N GLU A 236 28.19 0.94 26.05
CA GLU A 236 28.41 -0.38 25.45
C GLU A 236 29.70 -0.41 24.63
N ALA A 237 29.90 0.54 23.73
CA ALA A 237 31.10 0.61 22.90
C ALA A 237 32.39 0.77 23.72
N ASN A 238 32.34 1.52 24.83
CA ASN A 238 33.46 1.59 25.78
C ASN A 238 33.64 0.27 26.54
N ALA A 239 32.57 -0.34 27.06
CA ALA A 239 32.63 -1.60 27.79
C ALA A 239 33.20 -2.74 26.92
N ALA A 240 32.86 -2.77 25.63
CA ALA A 240 33.45 -3.69 24.65
C ALA A 240 34.98 -3.53 24.56
N LEU A 241 35.44 -2.29 24.31
CA LEU A 241 36.88 -1.97 24.26
C LEU A 241 37.60 -2.30 25.58
N TYR A 242 36.92 -2.13 26.72
CA TYR A 242 37.47 -2.51 28.03
C TYR A 242 37.56 -4.04 28.15
N GLN A 243 36.53 -4.79 27.75
CA GLN A 243 36.54 -6.25 27.87
C GLN A 243 37.66 -6.89 27.03
N VAL A 244 37.86 -6.44 25.78
CA VAL A 244 38.89 -6.98 24.87
C VAL A 244 40.27 -6.30 25.00
N GLY A 245 40.39 -5.28 25.86
CA GLY A 245 41.64 -4.56 26.13
C GLY A 245 42.15 -3.67 24.99
N LEU A 246 41.27 -3.17 24.10
CA LEU A 246 41.63 -2.52 22.84
C LEU A 246 41.56 -0.98 22.93
N LYS A 247 42.65 -0.25 22.63
CA LYS A 247 42.69 1.23 22.73
C LYS A 247 43.28 1.91 21.50
N SER A 248 42.64 2.99 21.02
CA SER A 248 43.11 3.80 19.89
C SER A 248 44.03 4.95 20.31
N ASP A 249 45.08 5.25 19.54
CA ASP A 249 45.84 6.50 19.66
C ASP A 249 45.20 7.69 18.88
N SER A 250 45.86 8.86 18.94
CA SER A 250 45.38 10.06 18.25
C SER A 250 45.56 10.06 16.73
N LYS A 251 46.30 9.09 16.17
CA LYS A 251 46.50 8.87 14.73
C LYS A 251 45.56 7.79 14.16
N GLY A 252 44.81 7.12 15.03
CA GLY A 252 43.89 6.06 14.66
C GLY A 252 44.54 4.68 14.53
N PHE A 253 45.63 4.43 15.25
CA PHE A 253 46.16 3.07 15.43
C PHE A 253 45.55 2.43 16.67
N TRP A 254 45.20 1.16 16.57
CA TRP A 254 44.72 0.35 17.69
C TRP A 254 45.89 -0.40 18.36
N TYR A 255 45.80 -0.57 19.67
CA TYR A 255 46.80 -1.22 20.52
C TYR A 255 46.07 -2.14 21.49
N GLU A 256 46.57 -3.36 21.68
CA GLU A 256 46.15 -4.24 22.77
C GLU A 256 46.91 -3.83 24.05
N LEU A 257 46.17 -3.59 25.14
CA LEU A 257 46.75 -3.21 26.42
C LEU A 257 47.22 -4.44 27.21
N PRO A 258 48.29 -4.32 28.02
CA PRO A 258 48.70 -5.39 28.94
C PRO A 258 47.56 -5.76 29.90
N ASP A 259 47.03 -6.99 29.81
CA ASP A 259 45.88 -7.40 30.61
C ASP A 259 46.28 -7.78 32.04
N ILE A 260 45.87 -6.93 32.99
CA ILE A 260 46.07 -7.11 34.42
C ILE A 260 45.18 -8.21 35.04
N ARG A 261 44.21 -8.78 34.30
CA ARG A 261 43.27 -9.81 34.78
C ARG A 261 43.80 -11.23 34.61
N ILE A 262 44.68 -11.46 33.62
CA ILE A 262 45.18 -12.80 33.27
C ILE A 262 46.01 -13.37 34.44
N LEU A 263 45.66 -14.56 34.95
CA LEU A 263 46.31 -15.22 36.08
C LEU A 263 47.65 -15.88 35.71
N GLU A 264 48.55 -16.08 36.69
CA GLU A 264 49.86 -16.71 36.51
C GLU A 264 49.75 -18.08 35.80
N GLY A 265 50.66 -18.34 34.86
CA GLY A 265 50.69 -19.57 34.08
C GLY A 265 49.78 -19.60 32.83
N ASN A 266 48.94 -18.59 32.61
CA ASN A 266 48.16 -18.45 31.37
C ASN A 266 48.90 -17.61 30.31
N PRO A 267 48.67 -17.83 29.00
CA PRO A 267 49.18 -16.95 27.95
C PRO A 267 48.72 -15.50 28.16
N GLY A 268 49.61 -14.53 27.96
CA GLY A 268 49.33 -13.11 28.20
C GLY A 268 49.55 -12.62 29.64
N TYR A 269 49.90 -13.50 30.59
CA TYR A 269 50.25 -13.08 31.95
C TYR A 269 51.42 -12.07 31.96
N ILE A 270 51.27 -11.00 32.76
CA ILE A 270 52.27 -9.95 32.92
C ILE A 270 52.85 -9.94 34.34
N ASP A 271 54.17 -10.08 34.48
CA ASP A 271 54.88 -10.08 35.77
C ASP A 271 55.05 -8.63 36.29
N LEU A 272 54.33 -8.25 37.34
CA LEU A 272 54.36 -6.90 37.93
C LEU A 272 55.62 -6.59 38.77
N ASP A 273 56.46 -7.59 39.05
CA ASP A 273 57.80 -7.41 39.61
C ASP A 273 58.88 -7.36 38.50
N SER A 274 58.54 -7.66 37.25
CA SER A 274 59.43 -7.42 36.10
C SER A 274 59.61 -5.93 35.84
N PRO A 275 60.86 -5.45 35.62
CA PRO A 275 61.11 -4.09 35.14
C PRO A 275 60.41 -3.75 33.82
N ASP A 276 60.04 -4.75 33.03
CA ASP A 276 59.42 -4.57 31.72
C ASP A 276 57.95 -4.10 31.80
N TYR A 277 57.29 -4.29 32.95
CA TYR A 277 55.93 -3.84 33.26
C TYR A 277 55.87 -2.79 34.39
N ALA A 278 56.99 -2.11 34.67
CA ALA A 278 57.06 -1.10 35.73
C ALA A 278 56.00 0.01 35.56
N HIS A 279 55.68 0.40 34.33
CA HIS A 279 54.63 1.39 34.05
C HIS A 279 53.20 0.89 34.36
N VAL A 280 52.93 -0.41 34.16
CA VAL A 280 51.65 -1.03 34.55
C VAL A 280 51.51 -0.96 36.06
N ARG A 281 52.58 -1.34 36.77
CA ARG A 281 52.65 -1.27 38.23
C ARG A 281 52.45 0.16 38.75
N ASP A 282 53.13 1.15 38.18
CA ASP A 282 53.00 2.56 38.57
C ASP A 282 51.53 3.04 38.43
N ILE A 283 50.83 2.67 37.36
CA ILE A 283 49.39 2.96 37.20
C ILE A 283 48.55 2.26 38.28
N LEU A 284 48.82 0.98 38.57
CA LEU A 284 48.10 0.24 39.61
C LEU A 284 48.39 0.78 41.02
N ASP A 285 49.60 1.29 41.29
CA ASP A 285 49.97 1.93 42.56
C ASP A 285 49.28 3.31 42.69
N ASP A 286 49.25 4.12 41.63
CA ASP A 286 48.56 5.43 41.60
C ASP A 286 47.03 5.32 41.74
N LEU A 287 46.43 4.22 41.26
CA LEU A 287 45.01 3.88 41.44
C LEU A 287 44.72 3.13 42.76
N GLU A 288 45.72 2.91 43.62
CA GLU A 288 45.66 2.11 44.86
C GLU A 288 45.25 0.62 44.66
N LEU A 289 45.27 0.11 43.43
CA LEU A 289 44.83 -1.24 43.03
C LEU A 289 45.83 -2.34 43.41
N THR A 290 47.13 -2.07 43.45
CA THR A 290 48.13 -3.04 43.96
C THR A 290 47.82 -3.51 45.38
N SER A 291 47.17 -2.67 46.18
CA SER A 291 46.75 -3.01 47.54
C SER A 291 45.64 -4.07 47.60
N LYS A 292 44.87 -4.26 46.51
CA LYS A 292 43.83 -5.30 46.37
C LYS A 292 44.43 -6.67 46.07
N LEU A 293 45.46 -6.72 45.22
CA LEU A 293 46.29 -7.92 44.97
C LEU A 293 47.02 -8.35 46.27
N GLY A 294 47.45 -7.37 47.07
CA GLY A 294 47.88 -7.61 48.46
C GLY A 294 49.40 -7.80 48.58
N VAL A 295 49.83 -8.93 49.14
CA VAL A 295 51.27 -9.25 49.29
C VAL A 295 51.77 -10.13 48.14
N ASP A 296 50.85 -10.89 47.53
CA ASP A 296 51.10 -11.70 46.36
C ASP A 296 50.55 -10.94 45.15
N LEU A 297 51.41 -10.38 44.31
CA LEU A 297 50.97 -9.51 43.20
C LEU A 297 50.35 -10.31 42.02
N GLU A 298 50.17 -11.61 42.22
CA GLU A 298 49.61 -12.57 41.26
C GLU A 298 48.11 -12.87 41.54
N ASP A 299 47.60 -12.52 42.73
CA ASP A 299 46.19 -12.72 43.18
C ASP A 299 45.21 -11.74 42.48
N ARG A 300 45.03 -11.92 41.16
CA ARG A 300 44.24 -11.03 40.27
C ARG A 300 42.73 -11.21 40.33
N ASP A 301 42.25 -12.27 40.98
CA ASP A 301 40.82 -12.49 41.25
C ASP A 301 40.20 -11.41 42.17
N MET A 302 41.05 -10.64 42.85
CA MET A 302 40.69 -9.49 43.65
C MET A 302 40.41 -8.19 42.86
N LEU A 303 40.69 -8.17 41.54
CA LEU A 303 40.37 -7.04 40.66
C LEU A 303 38.93 -7.12 40.17
N THR A 304 38.17 -6.04 40.35
CA THR A 304 36.80 -5.91 39.83
C THR A 304 36.79 -5.37 38.40
N VAL A 305 35.64 -5.46 37.71
CA VAL A 305 35.46 -4.85 36.38
C VAL A 305 35.82 -3.35 36.41
N GLN A 306 35.34 -2.62 37.41
CA GLN A 306 35.65 -1.19 37.60
C GLN A 306 37.16 -0.92 37.74
N ASP A 307 37.90 -1.81 38.41
CA ASP A 307 39.35 -1.67 38.59
C ASP A 307 40.08 -1.79 37.24
N TYR A 308 39.61 -2.69 36.37
CA TYR A 308 40.13 -2.77 35.01
C TYR A 308 39.75 -1.55 34.17
N GLU A 309 38.51 -1.05 34.27
CA GLU A 309 38.13 0.17 33.55
C GLU A 309 39.00 1.37 33.94
N ASP A 310 39.27 1.54 35.24
CA ASP A 310 40.05 2.65 35.76
C ASP A 310 41.51 2.53 35.33
N TYR A 311 42.07 1.32 35.32
CA TYR A 311 43.35 1.01 34.69
C TYR A 311 43.37 1.36 33.19
N TYR A 312 42.39 0.88 32.42
CA TYR A 312 42.26 1.16 30.99
C TYR A 312 42.19 2.68 30.73
N LYS A 313 41.39 3.42 31.52
CA LYS A 313 41.23 4.87 31.39
C LYS A 313 42.55 5.61 31.72
N ALA A 314 43.27 5.17 32.74
CA ALA A 314 44.56 5.73 33.16
C ALA A 314 45.72 5.39 32.20
N TYR A 315 45.66 4.26 31.48
CA TYR A 315 46.72 3.83 30.58
C TYR A 315 46.92 4.81 29.40
N ILE A 316 48.16 5.27 29.19
CA ILE A 316 48.52 6.13 28.06
C ILE A 316 49.47 5.36 27.13
N ILE A 317 49.05 5.20 25.88
CA ILE A 317 49.83 4.58 24.80
C ILE A 317 51.15 5.33 24.60
N ASN A 318 52.25 4.60 24.63
CA ASN A 318 53.61 5.12 24.47
C ASN A 318 54.48 4.15 23.65
N THR A 319 54.70 4.51 22.39
CA THR A 319 55.52 3.74 21.43
C THR A 319 57.02 3.84 21.68
N ASP A 320 57.47 4.83 22.46
CA ASP A 320 58.89 5.16 22.69
C ASP A 320 59.26 5.08 24.18
N ARG A 321 58.70 4.10 24.92
CA ARG A 321 58.92 3.90 26.35
C ARG A 321 60.40 3.58 26.63
N ALA A 322 60.99 4.28 27.61
CA ALA A 322 62.40 4.08 27.98
C ALA A 322 62.58 3.13 29.19
N ASP A 323 61.46 2.82 29.83
CA ASP A 323 61.27 2.18 31.12
C ASP A 323 60.11 1.17 31.04
N GLY A 324 60.36 0.07 30.35
CA GLY A 324 59.40 -1.02 30.14
C GLY A 324 59.27 -1.42 28.67
N PHE A 325 58.30 -2.27 28.35
CA PHE A 325 57.89 -2.50 26.96
C PHE A 325 57.17 -1.26 26.39
N SER A 326 57.56 -0.86 25.18
CA SER A 326 56.77 0.06 24.36
C SER A 326 55.47 -0.58 23.92
N ASP A 327 54.43 0.23 23.77
CA ASP A 327 53.16 -0.19 23.18
C ASP A 327 53.33 -0.37 21.65
N ILE A 328 52.87 -1.51 21.11
CA ILE A 328 53.03 -1.89 19.70
C ILE A 328 51.67 -1.77 19.01
N LYS A 329 51.60 -1.09 17.85
CA LYS A 329 50.36 -1.01 17.06
C LYS A 329 49.94 -2.42 16.61
N LEU A 330 48.65 -2.72 16.66
CA LEU A 330 48.10 -3.88 15.98
C LEU A 330 48.22 -3.69 14.46
N LEU A 331 48.54 -4.79 13.79
CA LEU A 331 48.43 -4.94 12.33
C LEU A 331 46.95 -5.21 11.98
N PRO A 332 46.48 -4.99 10.74
CA PRO A 332 45.06 -5.16 10.40
C PRO A 332 44.47 -6.51 10.81
N GLU A 333 45.18 -7.62 10.60
CA GLU A 333 44.79 -8.97 11.09
C GLU A 333 44.43 -8.96 12.59
N GLY A 334 45.25 -8.31 13.41
CA GLY A 334 45.03 -8.17 14.86
C GLY A 334 43.88 -7.23 15.22
N VAL A 335 43.58 -6.23 14.39
CA VAL A 335 42.40 -5.37 14.55
C VAL A 335 41.13 -6.12 14.15
N LYS A 336 41.15 -6.85 13.03
CA LYS A 336 40.06 -7.72 12.55
C LYS A 336 39.70 -8.76 13.60
N ALA A 337 40.69 -9.49 14.12
CA ALA A 337 40.50 -10.47 15.20
C ALA A 337 39.85 -9.85 16.45
N LYS A 338 40.23 -8.62 16.83
CA LYS A 338 39.64 -7.90 17.96
C LYS A 338 38.23 -7.37 17.67
N PHE A 339 37.91 -7.01 16.44
CA PHE A 339 36.54 -6.62 16.06
C PHE A 339 35.60 -7.83 16.01
N ILE A 340 36.09 -9.00 15.57
CA ILE A 340 35.38 -10.30 15.70
C ILE A 340 35.15 -10.65 17.19
N GLU A 341 36.17 -10.49 18.04
CA GLU A 341 36.04 -10.70 19.50
C GLU A 341 34.95 -9.80 20.10
N ILE A 342 34.86 -8.54 19.66
CA ILE A 342 33.79 -7.61 20.08
C ILE A 342 32.42 -8.00 19.51
N TYR A 343 32.32 -8.37 18.23
CA TYR A 343 31.05 -8.80 17.63
C TYR A 343 30.46 -9.99 18.40
N ASN A 344 31.27 -11.02 18.67
CA ASN A 344 30.84 -12.22 19.40
C ASN A 344 30.46 -11.94 20.86
N LEU A 345 31.03 -10.91 21.48
CA LEU A 345 30.66 -10.47 22.82
C LEU A 345 29.27 -9.79 22.84
N LEU A 346 28.89 -9.14 21.74
CA LEU A 346 27.60 -8.47 21.58
C LEU A 346 26.51 -9.44 21.12
N ASN A 347 26.83 -10.37 20.22
CA ASN A 347 25.89 -11.24 19.52
C ASN A 347 26.22 -12.74 19.77
N PRO A 348 26.19 -13.23 21.02
CA PRO A 348 26.62 -14.60 21.35
C PRO A 348 25.75 -15.71 20.76
N ALA A 349 24.51 -15.43 20.37
CA ALA A 349 23.60 -16.40 19.73
C ALA A 349 23.93 -16.63 18.23
N ALA A 350 24.59 -15.68 17.57
CA ALA A 350 25.00 -15.71 16.17
C ALA A 350 26.49 -15.33 16.01
N PRO A 351 27.43 -16.11 16.60
CA PRO A 351 28.85 -15.78 16.61
C PRO A 351 29.49 -15.94 15.23
N ILE A 352 30.48 -15.10 14.92
CA ILE A 352 31.27 -15.15 13.67
C ILE A 352 32.72 -15.59 13.93
N LYS A 353 33.40 -16.05 12.88
CA LYS A 353 34.80 -16.49 12.91
C LYS A 353 35.47 -16.24 11.57
N LEU A 354 36.80 -16.35 11.54
CA LEU A 354 37.54 -16.45 10.28
C LEU A 354 37.30 -17.83 9.64
N ASP A 355 37.15 -17.86 8.31
CA ASP A 355 37.06 -19.12 7.56
C ASP A 355 38.43 -19.83 7.44
N THR A 356 38.45 -20.99 6.79
CA THR A 356 39.59 -21.84 6.49
C THR A 356 40.70 -21.18 5.66
N ASP A 357 40.42 -20.07 4.96
CA ASP A 357 41.42 -19.23 4.30
C ASP A 357 42.17 -18.29 5.27
N GLY A 358 41.60 -17.99 6.43
CA GLY A 358 42.12 -17.06 7.43
C GLY A 358 41.89 -15.58 7.13
N VAL A 359 41.12 -15.24 6.10
CA VAL A 359 40.87 -13.86 5.64
C VAL A 359 39.39 -13.52 5.74
N SER A 360 38.52 -14.34 5.16
CA SER A 360 37.07 -14.10 5.11
C SER A 360 36.39 -14.43 6.44
N ILE A 361 35.22 -13.85 6.66
CA ILE A 361 34.44 -13.99 7.90
C ILE A 361 33.16 -14.76 7.60
N VAL A 362 32.85 -15.75 8.42
CA VAL A 362 31.67 -16.62 8.30
C VAL A 362 31.03 -16.86 9.66
N GLY A 363 29.75 -17.24 9.67
CA GLY A 363 29.05 -17.66 10.89
C GLY A 363 29.63 -18.94 11.52
N ASP A 364 29.54 -19.07 12.84
CA ASP A 364 29.99 -20.23 13.62
C ASP A 364 28.80 -21.09 14.09
N GLY A 365 28.00 -21.55 13.13
CA GLY A 365 26.79 -22.36 13.35
C GLY A 365 25.52 -21.72 12.82
N ASN A 366 25.56 -20.43 12.53
CA ASN A 366 24.53 -19.62 11.91
C ASN A 366 24.90 -19.20 10.48
N ASP A 367 23.91 -18.70 9.75
CA ASP A 367 24.15 -17.97 8.50
C ASP A 367 24.60 -16.54 8.79
N TYR A 368 25.59 -16.05 8.03
CA TYR A 368 26.15 -14.70 8.14
C TYR A 368 26.89 -14.35 6.85
N THR A 369 26.69 -13.13 6.35
CA THR A 369 27.41 -12.54 5.21
C THR A 369 28.15 -11.27 5.63
N THR A 370 29.25 -10.97 4.96
CA THR A 370 29.95 -9.67 5.02
C THR A 370 29.59 -8.75 3.86
N THR A 371 29.00 -9.29 2.81
CA THR A 371 28.69 -8.56 1.59
C THR A 371 27.47 -7.68 1.82
N TYR A 372 27.61 -6.40 1.51
CA TYR A 372 26.51 -5.44 1.50
C TYR A 372 26.46 -4.74 0.14
N THR A 373 25.26 -4.58 -0.39
CA THR A 373 25.01 -3.73 -1.55
C THR A 373 25.14 -2.25 -1.19
N TYR A 374 25.15 -1.39 -2.22
CA TYR A 374 25.09 0.06 -2.03
C TYR A 374 23.83 0.51 -1.27
N ASP A 375 22.70 -0.17 -1.50
CA ASP A 375 21.40 0.18 -0.91
C ASP A 375 21.23 -0.39 0.49
N ASP A 376 21.71 -1.60 0.80
CA ASP A 376 21.74 -2.15 2.17
C ASP A 376 22.42 -1.15 3.14
N LEU A 377 23.56 -0.60 2.72
CA LEU A 377 24.31 0.39 3.50
C LEU A 377 23.62 1.76 3.52
N THR A 378 22.78 2.07 2.54
CA THR A 378 21.95 3.28 2.49
C THR A 378 20.88 3.24 3.57
N ASP A 379 20.17 2.11 3.66
CA ASP A 379 19.07 1.89 4.59
C ASP A 379 19.56 1.79 6.04
N ILE A 380 20.68 1.09 6.28
CA ILE A 380 21.36 1.12 7.58
C ILE A 380 21.79 2.55 7.93
N ASN A 381 22.66 3.17 7.11
CA ASN A 381 22.93 4.60 7.18
C ASN A 381 23.77 5.15 6.01
N THR A 382 23.23 6.13 5.27
CA THR A 382 24.00 6.86 4.24
C THR A 382 25.37 7.40 4.70
N SER A 383 25.53 7.81 5.97
CA SER A 383 26.84 8.26 6.50
C SER A 383 27.79 7.12 6.88
N LEU A 384 27.27 5.92 7.15
CA LEU A 384 28.05 4.70 7.28
C LEU A 384 28.55 4.26 5.90
N ARG A 385 27.66 4.21 4.89
CA ARG A 385 27.99 3.95 3.49
C ARG A 385 29.14 4.85 3.01
N SER A 386 28.98 6.18 3.05
CA SER A 386 30.08 7.10 2.70
C SER A 386 31.36 6.92 3.54
N HIS A 387 31.29 6.42 4.78
CA HIS A 387 32.52 6.12 5.52
C HIS A 387 33.25 4.89 4.97
N ILE A 388 32.51 3.87 4.56
CA ILE A 388 33.04 2.61 3.99
C ILE A 388 33.66 2.89 2.62
N TYR A 389 32.94 3.55 1.71
CA TYR A 389 33.42 3.85 0.36
C TYR A 389 34.49 4.95 0.34
N ASP A 390 34.24 6.11 0.97
CA ASP A 390 35.10 7.30 0.79
C ASP A 390 36.31 7.37 1.75
N THR A 391 36.38 6.52 2.79
CA THR A 391 37.38 6.65 3.86
C THR A 391 38.22 5.40 4.15
N LEU A 392 37.71 4.20 3.86
CA LEU A 392 38.41 2.94 4.09
C LEU A 392 38.93 2.39 2.75
N ILE A 393 40.13 1.82 2.77
CA ILE A 393 40.67 1.03 1.66
C ILE A 393 40.40 -0.44 2.00
N ALA A 394 40.07 -1.31 1.05
CA ALA A 394 39.87 -2.71 1.36
C ALA A 394 41.18 -3.36 1.86
N GLU A 395 41.10 -4.44 2.65
CA GLU A 395 42.30 -5.18 3.07
C GLU A 395 42.91 -5.96 1.89
N ALA A 396 42.09 -6.37 0.91
CA ALA A 396 42.50 -7.02 -0.33
C ALA A 396 43.43 -6.15 -1.20
N ASP A 397 43.12 -4.86 -1.37
CA ASP A 397 43.87 -3.92 -2.23
C ASP A 397 45.29 -3.58 -1.70
N MET A 398 45.58 -3.91 -0.44
CA MET A 398 46.82 -3.48 0.21
C MET A 398 48.04 -4.28 -0.29
N GLU A 399 48.98 -3.63 -1.00
CA GLU A 399 50.26 -4.24 -1.43
C GLU A 399 51.02 -4.93 -0.27
N ASP A 400 50.92 -4.36 0.93
CA ASP A 400 51.35 -4.93 2.20
C ASP A 400 50.35 -4.50 3.28
N PRO A 401 49.50 -5.42 3.81
CA PRO A 401 48.55 -5.10 4.88
C PRO A 401 49.19 -4.46 6.11
N ASP A 402 50.49 -4.68 6.38
CA ASP A 402 51.17 -4.05 7.52
C ASP A 402 51.46 -2.55 7.32
N ASP A 403 51.46 -2.07 6.06
CA ASP A 403 51.71 -0.67 5.70
C ASP A 403 50.42 0.13 5.48
N THR A 404 50.08 0.89 6.51
CA THR A 404 48.91 1.79 6.55
C THR A 404 49.29 3.21 6.12
N ALA A 405 50.18 3.37 5.14
CA ALA A 405 50.65 4.67 4.68
C ALA A 405 49.58 5.40 3.83
N ASP A 406 48.95 4.65 2.93
CA ASP A 406 48.00 5.17 1.94
C ASP A 406 46.55 5.13 2.45
N GLY A 407 46.23 4.24 3.39
CA GLY A 407 44.94 4.20 4.10
C GLY A 407 44.92 3.25 5.29
N LYS A 408 43.71 2.91 5.75
CA LYS A 408 43.48 1.82 6.72
C LYS A 408 42.20 1.07 6.32
N PRO A 409 42.13 -0.26 6.47
CA PRO A 409 40.91 -1.04 6.27
C PRO A 409 39.93 -0.96 7.44
N TYR A 410 40.22 -0.16 8.48
CA TYR A 410 39.39 -0.08 9.66
C TYR A 410 39.15 1.34 10.15
N SER A 411 37.96 1.51 10.75
CA SER A 411 37.58 2.67 11.54
C SER A 411 38.64 2.99 12.61
N SER A 412 39.18 4.21 12.56
CA SER A 412 40.28 4.68 13.42
C SER A 412 39.87 4.97 14.88
N ARG A 413 38.60 4.78 15.22
CA ARG A 413 37.94 4.92 16.53
C ARG A 413 36.47 4.50 16.37
N ILE A 414 35.75 4.38 17.48
CA ILE A 414 34.27 4.28 17.45
C ILE A 414 33.70 5.50 16.69
N GLN A 415 33.01 5.25 15.59
CA GLN A 415 32.33 6.26 14.79
C GLN A 415 30.90 6.52 15.29
N THR A 416 30.32 7.63 14.86
CA THR A 416 28.95 8.04 15.20
C THR A 416 28.22 8.43 13.93
N PHE A 417 27.27 7.61 13.51
CA PHE A 417 26.40 7.84 12.36
C PHE A 417 24.95 7.70 12.84
N GLY A 418 24.12 8.71 12.55
CA GLY A 418 22.78 8.82 13.15
C GLY A 418 22.81 8.75 14.68
N ASN A 419 21.95 7.88 15.23
CA ASN A 419 21.87 7.64 16.68
C ASN A 419 22.82 6.53 17.18
N ALA A 420 23.23 5.61 16.31
CA ALA A 420 24.05 4.45 16.63
C ALA A 420 25.56 4.76 16.67
N ARG A 421 26.37 3.79 17.10
CA ARG A 421 27.84 3.85 17.07
C ARG A 421 28.38 2.65 16.32
N TYR A 422 29.52 2.80 15.65
CA TYR A 422 30.06 1.76 14.78
C TYR A 422 31.57 1.58 14.97
N LEU A 423 32.01 0.32 14.95
CA LEU A 423 33.34 -0.04 14.46
C LEU A 423 33.14 -0.77 13.13
N VAL A 424 33.97 -0.46 12.15
CA VAL A 424 33.86 -1.01 10.79
C VAL A 424 35.24 -1.46 10.31
N PHE A 425 35.29 -2.60 9.63
CA PHE A 425 36.45 -3.12 8.91
C PHE A 425 36.02 -3.48 7.49
N LYS A 426 36.66 -2.90 6.46
CA LYS A 426 36.45 -3.20 5.05
C LYS A 426 37.42 -4.30 4.64
N LEU A 427 36.90 -5.43 4.18
CA LEU A 427 37.66 -6.63 3.85
C LEU A 427 38.08 -6.61 2.38
N ASP A 428 37.08 -6.49 1.51
CA ASP A 428 37.17 -6.52 0.06
C ASP A 428 36.14 -5.52 -0.52
N ASP A 429 36.28 -5.15 -1.79
CA ASP A 429 35.22 -4.50 -2.56
C ASP A 429 35.31 -4.81 -4.05
N GLU A 430 34.21 -4.61 -4.78
CA GLU A 430 34.20 -4.81 -6.22
C GLU A 430 34.62 -3.57 -7.03
N SER A 431 35.36 -2.60 -6.46
CA SER A 431 35.81 -1.40 -7.20
C SER A 431 36.77 -1.72 -8.34
N GLU A 432 37.51 -2.84 -8.26
CA GLU A 432 38.30 -3.36 -9.39
C GLU A 432 37.44 -3.61 -10.65
N THR A 433 36.14 -3.88 -10.50
CA THR A 433 35.23 -4.11 -11.63
C THR A 433 34.94 -2.83 -12.43
N GLU A 434 35.14 -1.66 -11.84
CA GLU A 434 35.02 -0.36 -12.50
C GLU A 434 36.33 0.09 -13.18
N GLU A 435 37.48 -0.54 -12.87
CA GLU A 435 38.77 -0.17 -13.45
C GLU A 435 38.80 -0.39 -14.97
N GLY A 436 38.97 0.71 -15.72
CA GLY A 436 39.04 0.66 -17.17
C GLY A 436 37.69 0.51 -17.87
N ILE A 437 36.56 0.65 -17.16
CA ILE A 437 35.25 0.81 -17.79
C ILE A 437 35.19 2.14 -18.55
N LEU A 438 35.65 3.22 -17.92
CA LEU A 438 35.86 4.52 -18.56
C LEU A 438 37.36 4.85 -18.69
N VAL A 439 37.74 5.48 -19.81
CA VAL A 439 39.11 5.91 -20.14
C VAL A 439 39.12 7.32 -20.73
N GLU A 440 40.23 8.06 -20.56
CA GLU A 440 40.44 9.38 -21.20
C GLU A 440 40.27 9.28 -22.74
N ASP A 441 39.45 10.14 -23.34
CA ASP A 441 39.30 10.19 -24.80
C ASP A 441 40.64 10.57 -25.48
N PRO A 442 41.19 9.71 -26.36
CA PRO A 442 42.44 9.99 -27.08
C PRO A 442 42.42 11.28 -27.94
N GLU A 443 41.23 11.77 -28.31
CA GLU A 443 41.04 13.01 -29.06
C GLU A 443 40.68 14.23 -28.17
N ASN A 444 40.15 14.01 -26.97
CA ASN A 444 39.79 15.05 -26.00
C ASN A 444 40.13 14.68 -24.52
N PRO A 445 41.30 15.09 -23.99
CA PRO A 445 41.73 14.71 -22.64
C PRO A 445 40.96 15.40 -21.49
N ASP A 446 39.95 16.21 -21.79
CA ASP A 446 39.00 16.77 -20.80
C ASP A 446 37.66 15.97 -20.81
N ALA A 447 37.59 14.82 -21.49
CA ALA A 447 36.42 13.93 -21.56
C ALA A 447 36.82 12.44 -21.41
N GLU A 448 35.84 11.60 -21.06
CA GLU A 448 35.99 10.16 -20.87
C GLU A 448 34.98 9.39 -21.72
N ILE A 449 35.38 8.20 -22.16
CA ILE A 449 34.62 7.28 -23.01
C ILE A 449 34.74 5.86 -22.46
N PHE A 450 33.81 4.97 -22.84
CA PHE A 450 33.96 3.55 -22.55
C PHE A 450 35.15 2.93 -23.30
N ASP A 451 35.87 2.00 -22.67
CA ASP A 451 36.97 1.25 -23.30
C ASP A 451 36.50 0.21 -24.34
N ASP A 452 37.45 -0.30 -25.13
CA ASP A 452 37.26 -1.41 -26.09
C ASP A 452 37.24 -2.81 -25.43
N SER A 453 37.27 -2.91 -24.09
CA SER A 453 37.16 -4.18 -23.35
C SER A 453 35.76 -4.81 -23.51
N THR A 454 35.62 -6.11 -23.22
CA THR A 454 34.30 -6.76 -23.40
C THR A 454 33.34 -6.28 -22.31
N GLU A 455 33.87 -6.15 -21.11
CA GLU A 455 33.24 -5.72 -19.88
C GLU A 455 32.73 -4.27 -19.99
N ALA A 456 33.55 -3.33 -20.48
CA ALA A 456 33.13 -1.95 -20.72
C ALA A 456 32.06 -1.83 -21.81
N LEU A 457 32.14 -2.65 -22.87
CA LEU A 457 31.15 -2.66 -23.95
C LEU A 457 29.82 -3.29 -23.53
N ASP A 458 29.84 -4.29 -22.64
CA ASP A 458 28.64 -4.90 -22.08
C ASP A 458 27.93 -3.92 -21.14
N ILE A 459 28.64 -3.24 -20.23
CA ILE A 459 28.07 -2.16 -19.39
C ILE A 459 27.58 -0.98 -20.26
N LYS A 460 28.32 -0.60 -21.32
CA LYS A 460 27.85 0.43 -22.26
C LYS A 460 26.54 0.03 -22.92
N ALA A 461 26.36 -1.24 -23.27
CA ALA A 461 25.15 -1.75 -23.89
C ALA A 461 23.97 -1.77 -22.90
N GLU A 462 24.20 -2.21 -21.67
CA GLU A 462 23.27 -2.16 -20.54
C GLU A 462 22.77 -0.72 -20.29
N MET A 463 23.68 0.20 -20.01
CA MET A 463 23.37 1.63 -19.77
C MET A 463 22.70 2.29 -20.98
N LYS A 464 23.03 1.88 -22.22
CA LYS A 464 22.33 2.35 -23.42
C LYS A 464 20.89 1.82 -23.49
N ASN A 465 20.66 0.57 -23.10
CA ASN A 465 19.33 -0.04 -23.09
C ASN A 465 18.44 0.59 -22.02
N GLU A 466 18.94 0.81 -20.80
CA GLU A 466 18.21 1.53 -19.74
C GLU A 466 17.87 2.96 -20.15
N LEU A 467 18.83 3.69 -20.71
CA LEU A 467 18.60 5.05 -21.22
C LEU A 467 17.58 5.07 -22.37
N LEU A 468 17.57 4.04 -23.22
CA LEU A 468 16.57 3.87 -24.29
C LEU A 468 15.19 3.60 -23.70
N GLU A 469 15.07 2.70 -22.73
CA GLU A 469 13.80 2.36 -22.09
C GLU A 469 13.24 3.57 -21.31
N SER A 470 14.09 4.35 -20.65
CA SER A 470 13.70 5.62 -20.02
C SER A 470 13.17 6.68 -21.01
N LYS A 471 13.54 6.58 -22.30
CA LYS A 471 13.00 7.43 -23.38
C LYS A 471 11.68 6.86 -23.94
N LEU A 472 11.46 5.54 -23.85
CA LEU A 472 10.23 4.84 -24.28
C LEU A 472 9.06 5.04 -23.30
N THR A 473 8.80 6.30 -22.97
CA THR A 473 7.68 6.73 -22.10
C THR A 473 6.34 6.60 -22.82
N ASP A 474 5.24 6.47 -22.05
CA ASP A 474 3.87 6.51 -22.61
C ASP A 474 3.61 7.77 -23.45
N ASN A 475 4.26 8.91 -23.13
CA ASN A 475 4.20 10.13 -23.94
C ASN A 475 4.85 9.97 -25.31
N TYR A 476 6.02 9.31 -25.38
CA TYR A 476 6.70 9.03 -26.65
C TYR A 476 5.88 8.03 -27.49
N VAL A 477 5.38 6.96 -26.86
CA VAL A 477 4.50 5.98 -27.53
C VAL A 477 3.26 6.69 -28.10
N THR A 478 2.57 7.50 -27.29
CA THR A 478 1.40 8.28 -27.73
C THR A 478 1.72 9.22 -28.89
N ALA A 479 2.87 9.91 -28.87
CA ALA A 479 3.30 10.78 -29.95
C ALA A 479 3.51 10.01 -31.26
N LYS A 480 4.21 8.87 -31.22
CA LYS A 480 4.46 8.04 -32.42
C LYS A 480 3.21 7.34 -32.96
N VAL A 481 2.31 6.92 -32.08
CA VAL A 481 0.97 6.46 -32.47
C VAL A 481 0.23 7.59 -33.21
N THR A 482 0.24 8.81 -32.66
CA THR A 482 -0.41 9.98 -33.30
C THR A 482 0.21 10.33 -34.66
N GLU A 483 1.54 10.24 -34.81
CA GLU A 483 2.21 10.43 -36.10
C GLU A 483 1.71 9.41 -37.16
N LEU A 484 1.49 8.15 -36.79
CA LEU A 484 0.94 7.13 -37.68
C LEU A 484 -0.53 7.38 -38.04
N TYR A 485 -1.31 7.94 -37.11
CA TYR A 485 -2.69 8.38 -37.35
C TYR A 485 -2.77 9.48 -38.41
N ASP A 486 -1.91 10.50 -38.31
CA ASP A 486 -1.86 11.65 -39.23
C ASP A 486 -1.51 11.23 -40.68
N GLU A 487 -0.92 10.05 -40.90
CA GLU A 487 -0.67 9.49 -42.23
C GLU A 487 -1.91 8.86 -42.89
N GLN A 488 -2.98 8.59 -42.12
CA GLN A 488 -4.19 7.93 -42.59
C GLN A 488 -5.36 8.89 -42.76
N THR A 489 -6.18 8.67 -43.80
CA THR A 489 -7.44 9.42 -43.95
C THR A 489 -8.58 8.71 -43.21
N LEU A 490 -9.01 9.25 -42.07
CA LEU A 490 -10.21 8.84 -41.35
C LEU A 490 -11.42 9.68 -41.81
N ASP A 491 -12.42 9.04 -42.42
CA ASP A 491 -13.71 9.65 -42.75
C ASP A 491 -14.80 9.09 -41.83
N ILE A 492 -15.42 9.94 -40.98
CA ILE A 492 -16.55 9.56 -40.11
C ILE A 492 -17.86 10.07 -40.74
N PHE A 493 -18.73 9.14 -41.11
CA PHE A 493 -20.00 9.41 -41.80
C PHE A 493 -21.19 9.62 -40.87
N ASP A 494 -21.08 9.18 -39.61
CA ASP A 494 -22.06 9.48 -38.57
C ASP A 494 -21.82 10.88 -37.95
N PRO A 495 -22.78 11.81 -38.03
CA PRO A 495 -22.57 13.18 -37.53
C PRO A 495 -22.50 13.30 -36.01
N ILE A 496 -23.07 12.36 -35.24
CA ILE A 496 -23.01 12.40 -33.78
C ILE A 496 -21.65 11.89 -33.33
N VAL A 497 -21.25 10.70 -33.81
CA VAL A 497 -19.95 10.10 -33.47
C VAL A 497 -18.82 11.05 -33.88
N ARG A 498 -18.90 11.67 -35.07
CA ARG A 498 -17.90 12.66 -35.51
C ARG A 498 -17.78 13.87 -34.59
N VAL A 499 -18.88 14.39 -34.02
CA VAL A 499 -18.82 15.56 -33.13
C VAL A 499 -18.14 15.23 -31.80
N PHE A 500 -18.42 14.04 -31.23
CA PHE A 500 -17.71 13.59 -30.03
C PHE A 500 -16.25 13.23 -30.34
N TYR A 501 -15.97 12.61 -31.49
CA TYR A 501 -14.60 12.32 -31.92
C TYR A 501 -13.77 13.59 -32.12
N ASP A 502 -14.31 14.60 -32.82
CA ASP A 502 -13.66 15.92 -33.00
C ASP A 502 -13.39 16.61 -31.65
N GLN A 503 -14.30 16.49 -30.68
CA GLN A 503 -14.10 17.05 -29.35
C GLN A 503 -13.01 16.33 -28.55
N SER A 504 -12.94 14.99 -28.64
CA SER A 504 -12.03 14.17 -27.84
C SER A 504 -10.63 14.04 -28.43
N TYR A 505 -10.53 13.94 -29.77
CA TYR A 505 -9.29 13.60 -30.49
C TYR A 505 -8.93 14.62 -31.59
N GLY A 506 -9.87 15.50 -31.97
CA GLY A 506 -9.76 16.32 -33.17
C GLY A 506 -10.14 15.54 -34.44
N TYR A 507 -10.69 16.24 -35.44
CA TYR A 507 -11.06 15.63 -36.72
C TYR A 507 -10.90 16.60 -37.90
N ASP A 508 -10.17 16.18 -38.94
CA ASP A 508 -9.96 16.94 -40.18
C ASP A 508 -10.48 16.25 -41.46
N GLY A 509 -11.09 15.07 -41.31
CA GLY A 509 -11.67 14.27 -42.38
C GLY A 509 -12.96 14.86 -42.99
N SER A 510 -13.72 14.06 -43.76
CA SER A 510 -14.89 14.56 -44.47
C SER A 510 -16.06 14.97 -43.56
N ASP A 511 -16.64 16.15 -43.83
CA ASP A 511 -17.96 16.60 -43.32
C ASP A 511 -19.17 15.81 -43.89
N LYS A 512 -18.92 14.78 -44.72
CA LYS A 512 -19.97 14.10 -45.49
C LYS A 512 -20.73 13.10 -44.63
N ASN A 513 -22.03 13.33 -44.44
CA ASN A 513 -22.92 12.35 -43.80
C ASN A 513 -23.46 11.32 -44.81
N GLU A 514 -23.53 10.05 -44.42
CA GLU A 514 -24.05 8.94 -45.24
C GLU A 514 -25.23 8.18 -44.60
N THR A 515 -25.87 7.33 -45.40
CA THR A 515 -26.94 6.40 -44.99
C THR A 515 -26.58 5.02 -45.50
N GLY A 516 -26.68 4.00 -44.67
CA GLY A 516 -26.30 2.63 -45.00
C GLY A 516 -25.59 1.99 -43.82
N ASP A 517 -24.72 1.03 -44.11
CA ASP A 517 -24.14 0.10 -43.15
C ASP A 517 -22.73 0.51 -42.67
N VAL A 518 -22.20 1.69 -43.02
CA VAL A 518 -20.83 2.13 -42.70
C VAL A 518 -20.84 3.38 -41.82
N VAL A 519 -20.16 3.32 -40.68
CA VAL A 519 -20.01 4.43 -39.70
C VAL A 519 -18.80 5.29 -40.03
N ALA A 520 -17.67 4.65 -40.33
CA ALA A 520 -16.41 5.32 -40.65
C ALA A 520 -15.58 4.52 -41.66
N LYS A 521 -14.57 5.17 -42.26
CA LYS A 521 -13.57 4.53 -43.14
C LYS A 521 -12.16 5.00 -42.77
N VAL A 522 -11.23 4.06 -42.66
CA VAL A 522 -9.80 4.31 -42.42
C VAL A 522 -9.03 3.84 -43.66
N GLY A 523 -8.55 4.78 -44.47
CA GLY A 523 -7.88 4.45 -45.73
C GLY A 523 -8.80 3.65 -46.67
N ASP A 524 -8.63 2.33 -46.75
CA ASP A 524 -9.47 1.39 -47.52
C ASP A 524 -10.34 0.43 -46.68
N ILE A 525 -10.29 0.52 -45.36
CA ILE A 525 -11.04 -0.33 -44.41
C ILE A 525 -12.34 0.39 -44.00
N GLU A 526 -13.47 -0.31 -44.03
CA GLU A 526 -14.79 0.20 -43.64
C GLU A 526 -15.20 -0.36 -42.27
N ILE A 527 -15.52 0.52 -41.32
CA ILE A 527 -16.07 0.15 -40.01
C ILE A 527 -17.61 0.16 -40.12
N THR A 528 -18.24 -1.00 -39.91
CA THR A 528 -19.68 -1.15 -40.12
C THR A 528 -20.51 -0.69 -38.92
N VAL A 529 -21.80 -0.41 -39.17
CA VAL A 529 -22.79 -0.13 -38.12
C VAL A 529 -23.01 -1.35 -37.23
N GLU A 530 -22.94 -2.56 -37.79
CA GLU A 530 -23.15 -3.81 -37.05
C GLU A 530 -22.01 -4.05 -36.05
N ASP A 531 -20.75 -3.97 -36.51
CA ASP A 531 -19.58 -4.16 -35.64
C ASP A 531 -19.50 -3.09 -34.53
N PHE A 532 -19.76 -1.84 -34.90
CA PHE A 532 -19.74 -0.71 -33.97
C PHE A 532 -20.91 -0.76 -32.97
N TYR A 533 -22.11 -1.15 -33.41
CA TYR A 533 -23.25 -1.36 -32.51
C TYR A 533 -22.96 -2.51 -31.54
N ASN A 534 -22.47 -3.65 -32.02
CA ASN A 534 -22.19 -4.82 -31.19
C ASN A 534 -21.15 -4.52 -30.11
N LYS A 535 -20.05 -3.83 -30.44
CA LYS A 535 -19.05 -3.40 -29.43
C LYS A 535 -19.65 -2.44 -28.39
N LEU A 536 -20.53 -1.52 -28.80
CA LEU A 536 -21.18 -0.59 -27.87
C LEU A 536 -22.28 -1.25 -27.01
N GLU A 537 -23.03 -2.19 -27.58
CA GLU A 537 -24.08 -2.95 -26.90
C GLU A 537 -23.47 -3.82 -25.80
N ALA A 538 -22.37 -4.52 -26.09
CA ALA A 538 -21.68 -5.38 -25.15
C ALA A 538 -21.11 -4.65 -23.90
N SER A 539 -20.77 -3.36 -24.00
CA SER A 539 -20.30 -2.56 -22.86
C SER A 539 -21.41 -1.76 -22.17
N TYR A 540 -22.34 -1.18 -22.93
CA TYR A 540 -23.26 -0.13 -22.45
C TYR A 540 -24.74 -0.42 -22.68
N GLY A 541 -25.08 -1.41 -23.52
CA GLY A 541 -26.45 -1.65 -24.03
C GLY A 541 -27.50 -1.76 -22.93
N ILE A 542 -27.34 -2.74 -22.03
CA ILE A 542 -28.29 -3.04 -20.96
C ILE A 542 -28.46 -1.85 -20.00
N ASN A 543 -27.35 -1.28 -19.53
CA ASN A 543 -27.38 -0.17 -18.57
C ASN A 543 -28.07 1.07 -19.17
N LEU A 544 -27.78 1.39 -20.43
CA LEU A 544 -28.36 2.53 -21.11
C LEU A 544 -29.83 2.31 -21.46
N ALA A 545 -30.21 1.10 -21.88
CA ALA A 545 -31.59 0.73 -22.14
C ALA A 545 -32.46 0.78 -20.87
N LEU A 546 -31.93 0.37 -19.72
CA LEU A 546 -32.61 0.47 -18.42
C LEU A 546 -32.70 1.91 -17.92
N ASP A 547 -31.67 2.75 -18.13
CA ASP A 547 -31.77 4.18 -17.79
C ASP A 547 -32.84 4.89 -18.63
N MET A 548 -32.88 4.61 -19.94
CA MET A 548 -33.94 5.08 -20.84
C MET A 548 -35.32 4.58 -20.42
N LEU A 549 -35.45 3.33 -19.99
CA LEU A 549 -36.70 2.75 -19.50
C LEU A 549 -37.16 3.43 -18.20
N ALA A 550 -36.27 3.65 -17.24
CA ALA A 550 -36.54 4.37 -16.00
C ALA A 550 -37.04 5.80 -16.28
N ASN A 551 -36.38 6.52 -17.19
CA ASN A 551 -36.81 7.88 -17.57
C ASN A 551 -38.22 7.88 -18.19
N LYS A 552 -38.50 6.97 -19.15
CA LYS A 552 -39.84 6.82 -19.75
C LYS A 552 -40.90 6.41 -18.70
N TYR A 553 -40.54 5.60 -17.71
CA TYR A 553 -41.43 5.22 -16.60
C TYR A 553 -41.78 6.44 -15.74
N PHE A 554 -40.79 7.23 -15.32
CA PHE A 554 -41.02 8.44 -14.54
C PHE A 554 -41.79 9.53 -15.32
N GLU A 555 -41.54 9.70 -16.63
CA GLU A 555 -42.35 10.59 -17.48
C GLU A 555 -43.82 10.17 -17.61
N ALA A 556 -44.10 8.87 -17.49
CA ALA A 556 -45.45 8.31 -17.55
C ALA A 556 -46.14 8.22 -16.17
N SER A 557 -45.46 8.59 -15.07
CA SER A 557 -45.98 8.49 -13.72
C SER A 557 -46.96 9.62 -13.39
N ASP A 558 -48.13 9.26 -12.83
CA ASP A 558 -49.06 10.21 -12.20
C ASP A 558 -48.64 10.56 -10.74
N VAL A 559 -47.62 9.90 -10.18
CA VAL A 559 -47.19 10.05 -8.78
C VAL A 559 -46.06 11.07 -8.65
N TYR A 560 -44.97 10.87 -9.39
CA TYR A 560 -43.79 11.75 -9.36
C TYR A 560 -43.95 12.81 -10.45
N THR A 561 -43.89 14.10 -10.08
CA THR A 561 -44.18 15.19 -11.00
C THR A 561 -43.31 16.42 -10.74
N VAL A 562 -43.04 17.20 -11.78
CA VAL A 562 -42.41 18.52 -11.69
C VAL A 562 -43.48 19.58 -11.85
N SER A 563 -43.52 20.61 -10.99
CA SER A 563 -44.54 21.64 -11.06
C SER A 563 -44.28 22.62 -12.22
N ASP A 564 -45.34 23.26 -12.73
CA ASP A 564 -45.22 24.32 -13.76
C ASP A 564 -44.22 25.42 -13.34
N ALA A 565 -44.15 25.73 -12.03
CA ALA A 565 -43.28 26.77 -11.50
C ALA A 565 -41.80 26.34 -11.46
N ASP A 566 -41.53 25.07 -11.15
CA ASP A 566 -40.18 24.52 -11.19
C ASP A 566 -39.70 24.37 -12.65
N LEU A 567 -40.58 23.98 -13.57
CA LEU A 567 -40.28 23.88 -15.00
C LEU A 567 -39.97 25.25 -15.62
N ASP A 568 -40.71 26.30 -15.24
CA ASP A 568 -40.41 27.69 -15.62
C ASP A 568 -39.03 28.13 -15.09
N ASP A 569 -38.69 27.81 -13.83
CA ASP A 569 -37.38 28.13 -13.23
C ASP A 569 -36.23 27.35 -13.89
N TYR A 570 -36.39 26.05 -14.14
CA TYR A 570 -35.43 25.23 -14.88
C TYR A 570 -35.20 25.77 -16.29
N THR A 571 -36.25 26.27 -16.93
CA THR A 571 -36.16 26.93 -18.24
C THR A 571 -35.38 28.25 -18.16
N GLU A 572 -35.64 29.12 -17.18
CA GLU A 572 -34.87 30.36 -16.98
C GLU A 572 -33.40 30.08 -16.64
N GLN A 573 -33.12 29.08 -15.79
CA GLN A 573 -31.76 28.61 -15.48
C GLN A 573 -31.04 28.13 -16.75
N PHE A 574 -31.69 27.32 -17.59
CA PHE A 574 -31.07 26.81 -18.81
C PHE A 574 -30.91 27.88 -19.91
N GLU A 575 -31.87 28.79 -20.06
CA GLU A 575 -31.72 29.94 -20.96
C GLU A 575 -30.54 30.84 -20.55
N ASN A 576 -30.26 30.95 -19.25
CA ASN A 576 -29.08 31.64 -18.74
C ASN A 576 -27.78 30.95 -19.19
N ILE A 577 -27.68 29.62 -19.07
CA ILE A 577 -26.54 28.82 -19.58
C ILE A 577 -26.33 29.08 -21.07
N ILE A 578 -27.39 29.01 -21.88
CA ILE A 578 -27.30 29.30 -23.33
C ILE A 578 -26.87 30.74 -23.61
N SER A 579 -27.32 31.71 -22.82
CA SER A 579 -26.91 33.12 -22.93
C SER A 579 -25.43 33.31 -22.60
N GLN A 580 -24.92 32.59 -21.59
CA GLN A 580 -23.50 32.58 -21.22
C GLN A 580 -22.63 31.93 -22.31
N PHE A 581 -23.04 30.78 -22.83
CA PHE A 581 -22.40 30.15 -23.99
C PHE A 581 -22.36 31.09 -25.20
N SER A 582 -23.50 31.71 -25.54
CA SER A 582 -23.60 32.67 -26.65
C SER A 582 -22.78 33.96 -26.43
N SER A 583 -22.33 34.20 -25.20
CA SER A 583 -21.45 35.31 -24.81
C SER A 583 -19.96 34.90 -24.75
N ASP A 584 -19.63 33.67 -25.16
CA ASP A 584 -18.29 33.08 -25.15
C ASP A 584 -17.72 32.79 -23.74
N ASN A 585 -18.57 32.74 -22.71
CA ASN A 585 -18.14 32.56 -21.31
C ASN A 585 -17.55 31.17 -21.03
N PHE A 586 -17.90 30.14 -21.81
CA PHE A 586 -17.40 28.76 -21.62
C PHE A 586 -16.21 28.41 -22.54
N ALA A 587 -15.65 29.37 -23.27
CA ALA A 587 -14.51 29.14 -24.16
C ALA A 587 -13.28 28.58 -23.44
N SER A 588 -13.03 29.03 -22.19
CA SER A 588 -11.95 28.48 -21.34
C SER A 588 -12.19 27.05 -20.85
N SER A 589 -13.41 26.54 -21.00
CA SER A 589 -13.83 25.19 -20.62
C SER A 589 -13.97 24.27 -21.84
N GLY A 590 -13.42 24.65 -23.00
CA GLY A 590 -13.51 23.88 -24.24
C GLY A 590 -14.78 24.12 -25.07
N TYR A 591 -15.69 25.00 -24.62
CA TYR A 591 -16.98 25.26 -25.28
C TYR A 591 -17.09 26.70 -25.82
N PRO A 592 -16.30 27.08 -26.85
CA PRO A 592 -16.37 28.42 -27.43
C PRO A 592 -17.66 28.62 -28.22
N ALA A 593 -18.18 29.85 -28.25
CA ALA A 593 -19.42 30.18 -28.98
C ALA A 593 -19.35 29.83 -30.48
N SER A 594 -18.14 29.73 -31.04
CA SER A 594 -17.88 29.33 -32.42
C SER A 594 -18.22 27.88 -32.75
N MET A 595 -18.29 26.96 -31.77
CA MET A 595 -18.70 25.56 -32.01
C MET A 595 -20.18 25.45 -32.42
N GLY A 596 -20.98 26.48 -32.15
CA GLY A 596 -22.41 26.51 -32.42
C GLY A 596 -23.25 25.79 -31.37
N ARG A 597 -24.50 26.24 -31.23
CA ARG A 597 -25.43 25.76 -30.18
C ARG A 597 -25.76 24.27 -30.29
N GLN A 598 -25.84 23.71 -31.50
CA GLN A 598 -26.16 22.29 -31.69
C GLN A 598 -25.07 21.40 -31.10
N ASN A 599 -23.81 21.67 -31.45
CA ASN A 599 -22.68 20.93 -30.89
C ASN A 599 -22.59 21.17 -29.39
N PHE A 600 -22.72 22.41 -28.89
CA PHE A 600 -22.71 22.69 -27.45
C PHE A 600 -23.76 21.91 -26.66
N LEU A 601 -25.01 21.83 -27.16
CA LEU A 601 -26.06 21.03 -26.52
C LEU A 601 -25.70 19.53 -26.50
N LEU A 602 -25.16 19.03 -27.61
CA LEU A 602 -24.80 17.62 -27.77
C LEU A 602 -23.61 17.25 -26.87
N THR A 603 -22.55 18.05 -26.88
CA THR A 603 -21.28 17.76 -26.18
C THR A 603 -21.31 18.08 -24.69
N ALA A 604 -22.03 19.11 -24.26
CA ALA A 604 -22.07 19.52 -22.85
C ALA A 604 -23.24 18.88 -22.06
N PHE A 605 -24.28 18.37 -22.74
CA PHE A 605 -25.49 17.85 -22.08
C PHE A 605 -26.04 16.54 -22.71
N GLY A 606 -25.33 15.92 -23.66
CA GLY A 606 -25.82 14.73 -24.37
C GLY A 606 -27.11 14.97 -25.15
N SER A 607 -27.44 16.23 -25.48
CA SER A 607 -28.80 16.65 -25.83
C SER A 607 -28.89 17.26 -27.23
N ARG A 608 -29.90 16.89 -28.01
CA ARG A 608 -30.17 17.44 -29.35
C ARG A 608 -31.05 18.70 -29.32
N SER A 609 -31.68 19.00 -28.19
CA SER A 609 -32.57 20.15 -28.00
C SER A 609 -32.49 20.75 -26.59
N ASN A 610 -33.00 21.98 -26.39
CA ASN A 610 -33.04 22.59 -25.06
C ASN A 610 -33.98 21.82 -24.10
N GLN A 611 -35.10 21.30 -24.61
CA GLN A 611 -36.10 20.63 -23.76
C GLN A 611 -35.51 19.35 -23.18
N GLU A 612 -34.81 18.59 -24.03
CA GLU A 612 -34.04 17.41 -23.66
C GLU A 612 -32.92 17.75 -22.67
N ALA A 613 -32.17 18.83 -22.88
CA ALA A 613 -31.17 19.29 -21.91
C ALA A 613 -31.79 19.71 -20.57
N ILE A 614 -32.96 20.36 -20.57
CA ILE A 614 -33.74 20.68 -19.36
C ILE A 614 -34.23 19.39 -18.68
N ASN A 615 -34.70 18.42 -19.46
CA ASN A 615 -35.16 17.13 -18.95
C ASN A 615 -34.02 16.38 -18.26
N ASN A 616 -32.88 16.23 -18.94
CA ASN A 616 -31.71 15.50 -18.47
C ASN A 616 -31.04 16.16 -17.26
N LEU A 617 -30.95 17.50 -17.25
CA LEU A 617 -30.25 18.24 -16.19
C LEU A 617 -31.12 18.50 -14.94
N TYR A 618 -32.45 18.54 -15.09
CA TYR A 618 -33.35 18.95 -14.01
C TYR A 618 -34.56 18.02 -13.80
N VAL A 619 -35.30 17.65 -14.86
CA VAL A 619 -36.56 16.89 -14.70
C VAL A 619 -36.30 15.46 -14.26
N TYR A 620 -35.51 14.67 -14.99
CA TYR A 620 -35.27 13.27 -14.60
C TYR A 620 -34.53 13.14 -13.26
N PRO A 621 -33.51 13.98 -12.93
CA PRO A 621 -32.94 14.00 -11.59
C PRO A 621 -33.97 14.33 -10.50
N ALA A 622 -34.89 15.28 -10.73
CA ALA A 622 -35.93 15.61 -9.76
C ALA A 622 -36.96 14.47 -9.58
N LEU A 623 -37.39 13.81 -10.65
CA LEU A 623 -38.31 12.68 -10.58
C LEU A 623 -37.68 11.45 -9.90
N ARG A 624 -36.41 11.14 -10.22
CA ARG A 624 -35.64 10.09 -9.55
C ARG A 624 -35.42 10.40 -8.06
N GLN A 625 -35.13 11.66 -7.72
CA GLN A 625 -34.98 12.06 -6.32
C GLN A 625 -36.29 11.89 -5.54
N GLN A 626 -37.44 12.23 -6.13
CA GLN A 626 -38.75 11.99 -5.50
C GLN A 626 -39.00 10.50 -5.23
N TYR A 627 -38.62 9.61 -6.15
CA TYR A 627 -38.67 8.16 -5.92
C TYR A 627 -37.72 7.73 -4.80
N LEU A 628 -36.44 8.15 -4.85
CA LEU A 628 -35.43 7.78 -3.84
C LEU A 628 -35.73 8.33 -2.42
N GLU A 629 -36.55 9.37 -2.30
CA GLU A 629 -37.06 9.92 -1.03
C GLU A 629 -38.38 9.25 -0.58
N ASP A 630 -39.05 8.51 -1.45
CA ASP A 630 -40.30 7.77 -1.20
C ASP A 630 -40.01 6.37 -0.67
N TYR A 631 -39.37 6.31 0.52
CA TYR A 631 -38.92 5.06 1.14
C TYR A 631 -40.01 3.96 1.21
N GLU A 632 -41.29 4.34 1.33
CA GLU A 632 -42.42 3.41 1.48
C GLU A 632 -42.76 2.60 0.22
N VAL A 633 -42.26 2.97 -0.97
CA VAL A 633 -42.48 2.18 -2.21
C VAL A 633 -41.32 1.24 -2.56
N HIS A 634 -40.16 1.39 -1.91
CA HIS A 634 -38.97 0.61 -2.21
C HIS A 634 -39.14 -0.87 -1.84
N PHE A 635 -38.68 -1.76 -2.73
CA PHE A 635 -38.72 -3.22 -2.57
C PHE A 635 -40.11 -3.86 -2.34
N GLY A 636 -41.21 -3.10 -2.45
CA GLY A 636 -42.58 -3.61 -2.28
C GLY A 636 -42.94 -4.07 -0.86
N ASN A 637 -42.16 -3.67 0.14
CA ASN A 637 -42.32 -4.04 1.55
C ASN A 637 -43.37 -3.15 2.25
N ASP A 638 -44.26 -3.74 3.05
CA ASP A 638 -45.31 -3.02 3.81
C ASP A 638 -44.72 -2.08 4.91
N ASP A 639 -43.47 -2.26 5.36
CA ASP A 639 -42.78 -1.37 6.32
C ASP A 639 -41.23 -1.43 6.24
N ILE A 640 -40.67 -0.63 5.33
CA ILE A 640 -39.21 -0.44 5.18
C ILE A 640 -38.50 0.06 6.48
N PHE A 641 -39.21 0.77 7.35
CA PHE A 641 -38.63 1.33 8.57
C PHE A 641 -38.37 0.24 9.62
N SER A 642 -39.17 -0.83 9.62
CA SER A 642 -38.90 -2.04 10.40
C SER A 642 -37.69 -2.82 9.88
N SER A 643 -37.46 -2.83 8.56
CA SER A 643 -36.22 -3.40 7.98
C SER A 643 -34.99 -2.60 8.40
N PHE A 644 -35.04 -1.26 8.37
CA PHE A 644 -33.97 -0.42 8.91
C PHE A 644 -33.75 -0.61 10.42
N ALA A 645 -34.82 -0.79 11.21
CA ALA A 645 -34.70 -1.09 12.63
C ALA A 645 -33.97 -2.42 12.87
N THR A 646 -34.29 -3.45 12.09
CA THR A 646 -33.62 -4.76 12.14
C THR A 646 -32.13 -4.66 11.81
N LEU A 647 -31.77 -3.88 10.79
CA LEU A 647 -30.38 -3.66 10.39
C LEU A 647 -29.60 -2.81 11.43
N ALA A 648 -30.26 -1.79 11.99
CA ALA A 648 -29.71 -0.96 13.06
C ALA A 648 -29.49 -1.78 14.36
N GLU A 649 -30.41 -2.70 14.68
CA GLU A 649 -30.26 -3.65 15.80
C GLU A 649 -29.08 -4.60 15.58
N ARG A 650 -28.85 -5.12 14.35
CA ARG A 650 -27.64 -5.92 14.05
C ARG A 650 -26.35 -5.15 14.30
N GLN A 651 -26.28 -3.89 13.85
CA GLN A 651 -25.12 -3.01 14.05
C GLN A 651 -24.90 -2.68 15.54
N TYR A 652 -25.95 -2.67 16.36
CA TYR A 652 -25.86 -2.53 17.82
C TYR A 652 -25.39 -3.82 18.51
N ASN A 653 -25.97 -4.97 18.14
CA ASN A 653 -25.72 -6.26 18.77
C ASN A 653 -24.32 -6.82 18.46
N ASN A 654 -23.80 -6.54 17.27
CA ASN A 654 -22.46 -6.93 16.82
C ASN A 654 -21.47 -5.74 16.91
N PHE A 655 -21.63 -4.84 17.89
CA PHE A 655 -20.64 -3.78 18.12
C PHE A 655 -19.55 -4.26 19.07
N GLU A 656 -18.32 -4.30 18.57
CA GLU A 656 -17.15 -4.69 19.34
C GLU A 656 -16.15 -3.53 19.34
N SER A 657 -15.59 -3.21 20.50
CA SER A 657 -14.65 -2.10 20.62
C SER A 657 -13.75 -2.22 21.84
N ILE A 658 -12.44 -2.18 21.62
CA ILE A 658 -11.43 -2.19 22.66
C ILE A 658 -10.39 -1.09 22.38
N THR A 659 -10.04 -0.30 23.40
CA THR A 659 -8.90 0.63 23.31
C THR A 659 -7.70 -0.01 23.99
N VAL A 660 -6.61 -0.19 23.25
CA VAL A 660 -5.43 -0.92 23.70
C VAL A 660 -4.16 -0.07 23.65
N SER A 661 -3.14 -0.50 24.36
CA SER A 661 -1.74 -0.15 24.11
C SER A 661 -1.00 -1.49 23.95
N HIS A 662 0.22 -1.51 23.43
CA HIS A 662 1.02 -2.75 23.40
C HIS A 662 2.48 -2.55 23.79
N LEU A 663 3.11 -3.62 24.24
CA LEU A 663 4.55 -3.80 24.26
C LEU A 663 4.89 -4.80 23.14
N LEU A 664 5.57 -4.33 22.10
CA LEU A 664 6.14 -5.16 21.04
C LEU A 664 7.57 -5.57 21.46
N VAL A 665 7.88 -6.86 21.36
CA VAL A 665 9.27 -7.37 21.39
C VAL A 665 9.69 -7.73 19.98
N TYR A 666 10.79 -7.20 19.48
CA TYR A 666 11.19 -7.34 18.07
C TYR A 666 12.71 -7.47 17.89
N PHE A 667 13.15 -7.82 16.67
CA PHE A 667 14.55 -7.88 16.25
C PHE A 667 14.87 -6.74 15.26
N ASP A 668 16.12 -6.28 15.26
CA ASP A 668 16.66 -5.23 14.37
C ASP A 668 18.16 -5.55 14.19
N GLN A 669 18.41 -6.61 13.41
CA GLN A 669 19.72 -7.23 13.17
C GLN A 669 20.46 -6.52 12.04
N ASN A 670 19.76 -6.23 10.93
CA ASN A 670 20.34 -5.49 9.79
C ASN A 670 20.79 -4.08 10.24
N GLY A 671 20.03 -3.46 11.15
CA GLY A 671 20.34 -2.22 11.81
C GLY A 671 19.64 -0.98 11.25
N ASP A 672 18.70 -1.14 10.32
CA ASP A 672 17.96 -0.04 9.66
C ASP A 672 16.96 0.68 10.60
N GLY A 673 16.52 0.00 11.67
CA GLY A 673 15.53 0.50 12.64
C GLY A 673 14.07 0.12 12.35
N THR A 674 13.84 -0.70 11.33
CA THR A 674 12.63 -1.49 11.07
C THR A 674 12.72 -2.81 11.85
N PRO A 675 11.61 -3.44 12.23
CA PRO A 675 11.65 -4.80 12.77
C PRO A 675 11.91 -5.87 11.69
N ASP A 676 12.79 -6.84 11.99
CA ASP A 676 12.93 -8.05 11.18
C ASP A 676 11.80 -9.06 11.48
N ASP A 677 11.50 -9.96 10.53
CA ASP A 677 10.62 -11.11 10.77
C ASP A 677 11.22 -12.07 11.83
N PRO A 678 10.48 -12.40 12.91
CA PRO A 678 10.98 -13.28 13.97
C PRO A 678 11.29 -14.71 13.53
N GLN A 679 10.58 -15.24 12.54
CA GLN A 679 10.80 -16.58 12.00
C GLN A 679 12.03 -16.61 11.10
N GLU A 680 12.16 -15.66 10.17
CA GLU A 680 13.35 -15.54 9.31
C GLU A 680 14.62 -15.40 10.15
N TYR A 681 14.62 -14.50 11.15
CA TYR A 681 15.74 -14.37 12.08
C TYR A 681 16.09 -15.69 12.77
N LEU A 682 15.08 -16.41 13.31
CA LEU A 682 15.31 -17.68 13.99
C LEU A 682 15.87 -18.75 13.05
N ASP A 683 15.43 -18.79 11.79
CA ASP A 683 15.90 -19.77 10.80
C ASP A 683 17.37 -19.56 10.39
N THR A 684 17.95 -18.37 10.60
CA THR A 684 19.41 -18.16 10.47
C THR A 684 20.25 -18.84 11.55
N LEU A 685 19.64 -19.21 12.69
CA LEU A 685 20.34 -19.69 13.90
C LEU A 685 20.38 -21.22 14.00
N ASP A 686 21.37 -21.74 14.73
CA ASP A 686 21.37 -23.16 15.09
C ASP A 686 20.25 -23.49 16.10
N ALA A 687 19.78 -24.74 16.09
CA ALA A 687 18.64 -25.17 16.92
C ALA A 687 18.84 -25.01 18.45
N ALA A 688 20.08 -24.93 18.94
CA ALA A 688 20.37 -24.62 20.34
C ALA A 688 20.26 -23.11 20.59
N SER A 689 20.78 -22.26 19.70
CA SER A 689 20.60 -20.81 19.74
C SER A 689 19.13 -20.40 19.61
N GLN A 690 18.36 -21.01 18.69
CA GLN A 690 16.90 -20.83 18.60
C GLN A 690 16.21 -21.13 19.95
N THR A 691 16.58 -22.25 20.57
CA THR A 691 16.04 -22.65 21.88
C THR A 691 16.43 -21.64 22.97
N GLU A 692 17.66 -21.10 22.95
CA GLU A 692 18.12 -20.10 23.92
C GLU A 692 17.37 -18.76 23.78
N VAL A 693 17.19 -18.28 22.54
CA VAL A 693 16.40 -17.08 22.23
C VAL A 693 14.95 -17.26 22.71
N ILE A 694 14.25 -18.33 22.32
CA ILE A 694 12.85 -18.53 22.71
C ILE A 694 12.67 -18.63 24.25
N ASN A 695 13.55 -19.34 24.96
CA ASN A 695 13.48 -19.37 26.43
C ASN A 695 13.79 -17.99 27.04
N GLY A 696 14.76 -17.26 26.50
CA GLY A 696 15.09 -15.90 26.94
C GLY A 696 13.97 -14.89 26.70
N LEU A 697 13.13 -15.08 25.67
CA LEU A 697 11.93 -14.28 25.45
C LEU A 697 10.89 -14.52 26.57
N ILE A 698 10.66 -15.79 26.93
CA ILE A 698 9.75 -16.16 28.03
C ILE A 698 10.25 -15.54 29.35
N ASP A 699 11.53 -15.73 29.67
CA ASP A 699 12.16 -15.17 30.88
C ASP A 699 12.13 -13.63 30.87
N LEU A 700 12.29 -12.98 29.71
CA LEU A 700 12.15 -11.52 29.56
C LEU A 700 10.75 -11.05 29.93
N ILE A 701 9.69 -11.72 29.45
CA ILE A 701 8.31 -11.33 29.74
C ILE A 701 7.98 -11.54 31.22
N ASP A 702 8.42 -12.65 31.83
CA ASP A 702 8.32 -12.87 33.27
C ASP A 702 9.04 -11.77 34.07
N LEU A 703 10.21 -11.33 33.60
CA LEU A 703 10.94 -10.22 34.21
C LEU A 703 10.19 -8.88 34.05
N VAL A 704 9.66 -8.57 32.86
CA VAL A 704 8.84 -7.37 32.60
C VAL A 704 7.63 -7.34 33.54
N TYR A 705 6.89 -8.44 33.65
CA TYR A 705 5.70 -8.54 34.50
C TYR A 705 6.05 -8.50 35.99
N SER A 706 7.21 -9.05 36.39
CA SER A 706 7.69 -8.88 37.77
C SER A 706 8.05 -7.44 38.14
N ARG A 707 8.56 -6.66 37.16
CA ARG A 707 9.01 -5.28 37.38
C ARG A 707 7.90 -4.25 37.21
N ILE A 708 6.85 -4.53 36.44
CA ILE A 708 5.73 -3.60 36.21
C ILE A 708 5.09 -3.13 37.53
N GLY A 709 4.99 -4.01 38.53
CA GLY A 709 4.47 -3.73 39.87
C GLY A 709 5.31 -2.77 40.73
N LEU A 710 6.50 -2.37 40.25
CA LEU A 710 7.32 -1.32 40.88
C LEU A 710 6.90 0.10 40.48
N TYR A 711 6.09 0.23 39.42
CA TYR A 711 5.63 1.50 38.85
C TYR A 711 4.22 1.84 39.36
N ARG A 712 3.71 3.03 38.99
CA ARG A 712 2.41 3.55 39.49
C ARG A 712 1.19 3.03 38.72
N GLY A 713 1.41 2.49 37.53
CA GLY A 713 0.41 2.01 36.60
C GLY A 713 1.12 1.19 35.52
N MET A 714 0.38 0.27 34.89
CA MET A 714 0.95 -0.64 33.90
C MET A 714 1.52 0.10 32.69
N LYS A 715 0.78 1.09 32.17
CA LYS A 715 1.19 1.93 31.03
C LYS A 715 2.48 2.69 31.26
N GLU A 716 2.62 3.39 32.39
CA GLU A 716 3.88 4.06 32.74
C GLU A 716 5.00 3.06 33.02
N GLY A 717 4.68 1.87 33.53
CA GLY A 717 5.63 0.79 33.76
C GLY A 717 6.21 0.22 32.47
N LEU A 718 5.38 -0.22 31.54
CA LEU A 718 5.80 -0.77 30.24
C LEU A 718 6.61 0.25 29.43
N ASN A 719 6.14 1.50 29.35
CA ASN A 719 6.89 2.55 28.69
C ASN A 719 8.25 2.81 29.36
N ALA A 720 8.32 2.87 30.70
CA ALA A 720 9.59 3.04 31.39
C ALA A 720 10.53 1.84 31.19
N ILE A 721 10.01 0.61 31.21
CA ILE A 721 10.76 -0.62 30.98
C ILE A 721 11.32 -0.66 29.55
N ALA A 722 10.52 -0.36 28.52
CA ALA A 722 10.99 -0.32 27.13
C ALA A 722 12.10 0.73 26.93
N ASN A 723 11.95 1.91 27.54
CA ASN A 723 13.00 2.94 27.52
C ASN A 723 14.26 2.49 28.29
N ASP A 724 14.14 1.94 29.50
CA ASP A 724 15.27 1.45 30.30
C ASP A 724 16.01 0.29 29.58
N PHE A 725 15.28 -0.55 28.87
CA PHE A 725 15.79 -1.69 28.11
C PHE A 725 16.55 -1.26 26.85
N ASN A 726 15.96 -0.44 25.98
CA ASN A 726 16.62 0.01 24.75
C ASN A 726 17.81 0.95 25.04
N ASN A 727 17.83 1.64 26.18
CA ASN A 727 18.99 2.43 26.61
C ASN A 727 20.11 1.56 27.22
N SER A 728 19.87 0.29 27.54
CA SER A 728 20.89 -0.62 28.08
C SER A 728 21.74 -1.26 26.98
N GLY A 729 23.02 -1.45 27.27
CA GLY A 729 23.94 -2.22 26.43
C GLY A 729 23.82 -3.74 26.61
N ARG A 730 24.32 -4.49 25.63
CA ARG A 730 24.47 -5.97 25.63
C ARG A 730 25.57 -6.47 26.56
N ILE A 731 26.49 -5.61 26.97
CA ILE A 731 27.59 -6.00 27.86
C ILE A 731 27.20 -5.73 29.32
N GLN A 732 27.10 -6.80 30.11
CA GLN A 732 26.82 -6.71 31.54
C GLN A 732 27.92 -5.89 32.26
N ILE A 733 27.52 -4.77 32.86
CA ILE A 733 28.33 -3.96 33.77
C ILE A 733 27.61 -3.81 35.11
N GLY A 734 28.35 -3.64 36.21
CA GLY A 734 27.78 -3.66 37.56
C GLY A 734 27.39 -5.07 38.04
N SER A 735 26.54 -5.15 39.06
CA SER A 735 26.11 -6.42 39.66
C SER A 735 24.75 -6.30 40.39
N SER A 736 23.80 -7.14 40.00
CA SER A 736 22.53 -7.35 40.70
C SER A 736 22.64 -8.30 41.91
N ILE A 737 23.82 -8.87 42.17
CA ILE A 737 24.15 -9.71 43.34
C ILE A 737 25.20 -9.06 44.26
N PRO A 738 25.30 -9.42 45.54
CA PRO A 738 26.27 -8.79 46.46
C PRO A 738 27.74 -8.99 46.04
N PRO A 739 28.60 -7.94 46.02
CA PRO A 739 28.28 -6.54 46.34
C PRO A 739 27.45 -5.88 45.24
N TYR A 740 26.29 -5.32 45.62
CA TYR A 740 25.36 -4.72 44.66
C TYR A 740 25.92 -3.45 44.04
N ASP A 741 25.83 -3.36 42.72
CA ASP A 741 26.18 -2.21 41.90
C ASP A 741 25.19 -2.12 40.73
N TYR A 742 24.02 -1.53 40.98
CA TYR A 742 22.89 -1.59 40.05
C TYR A 742 23.05 -0.59 38.89
N THR A 743 23.18 -1.15 37.68
CA THR A 743 23.13 -0.47 36.37
C THR A 743 21.87 -0.94 35.60
N LEU A 744 21.65 -0.46 34.38
CA LEU A 744 20.60 -1.00 33.51
C LEU A 744 21.03 -2.39 32.98
N GLU A 745 22.28 -2.48 32.57
CA GLU A 745 22.94 -3.66 32.00
C GLU A 745 22.99 -4.83 33.01
N SER A 746 23.09 -4.56 34.31
CA SER A 746 23.05 -5.59 35.37
C SER A 746 21.69 -6.31 35.50
N VAL A 747 20.68 -5.87 34.74
CA VAL A 747 19.35 -6.50 34.66
C VAL A 747 18.96 -6.86 33.23
N TRP A 748 19.35 -6.07 32.23
CA TRP A 748 18.84 -6.22 30.86
C TRP A 748 19.84 -6.83 29.85
N ALA A 749 21.15 -6.83 30.14
CA ALA A 749 22.17 -7.19 29.16
C ALA A 749 22.01 -8.61 28.59
N GLU A 750 21.64 -9.58 29.42
CA GLU A 750 21.45 -10.99 29.01
C GLU A 750 20.36 -11.13 27.92
N TYR A 751 19.27 -10.38 28.01
CA TYR A 751 18.20 -10.37 27.01
C TYR A 751 18.56 -9.54 25.78
N ARG A 752 19.31 -8.44 25.94
CA ARG A 752 19.80 -7.65 24.80
C ARG A 752 20.77 -8.48 23.94
N GLN A 753 21.55 -9.37 24.54
CA GLN A 753 22.46 -10.29 23.84
C GLN A 753 21.75 -11.32 22.95
N LEU A 754 20.45 -11.56 23.19
CA LEU A 754 19.60 -12.42 22.36
C LEU A 754 18.94 -11.66 21.19
N GLY A 755 19.28 -10.38 20.99
CA GLY A 755 18.81 -9.57 19.87
C GLY A 755 17.53 -8.77 20.12
N PHE A 756 16.82 -8.99 21.24
CA PHE A 756 15.54 -8.33 21.50
C PHE A 756 15.63 -6.82 21.65
N TYR A 757 14.64 -6.11 21.12
CA TYR A 757 14.29 -4.71 21.37
C TYR A 757 12.85 -4.62 21.90
N LEU A 758 12.54 -3.54 22.63
CA LEU A 758 11.20 -3.30 23.20
C LEU A 758 10.60 -1.99 22.69
N LYS A 759 9.36 -2.01 22.18
CA LYS A 759 8.63 -0.81 21.77
C LYS A 759 7.29 -0.76 22.50
N PHE A 760 7.05 0.29 23.28
CA PHE A 760 5.74 0.54 23.88
C PHE A 760 4.98 1.57 23.05
N GLU A 761 3.76 1.24 22.62
CA GLU A 761 2.94 2.14 21.79
C GLU A 761 1.52 2.26 22.33
N ASP A 762 0.98 3.47 22.22
CA ASP A 762 -0.37 3.81 22.66
C ASP A 762 -1.30 3.89 21.46
N ILE A 763 -2.16 2.89 21.28
CA ILE A 763 -3.02 2.78 20.11
C ILE A 763 -4.28 3.61 20.41
N THR A 764 -4.20 4.88 20.02
CA THR A 764 -5.19 5.90 20.39
C THR A 764 -6.56 5.72 19.72
N SER A 765 -6.60 5.01 18.59
CA SER A 765 -7.84 4.53 17.95
C SER A 765 -8.31 3.25 18.63
N ALA A 766 -9.62 3.07 18.81
CA ALA A 766 -10.12 1.77 19.26
C ALA A 766 -9.99 0.74 18.13
N VAL A 767 -9.55 -0.47 18.49
CA VAL A 767 -9.72 -1.65 17.63
C VAL A 767 -11.18 -2.07 17.76
N THR A 768 -11.79 -2.44 16.63
CA THR A 768 -13.21 -2.80 16.50
C THR A 768 -13.32 -3.95 15.52
N ASN A 769 -14.46 -4.64 15.50
CA ASN A 769 -14.75 -5.64 14.46
C ASN A 769 -14.80 -5.09 13.01
N LYS A 770 -14.56 -3.79 12.82
CA LYS A 770 -14.46 -3.12 11.51
C LYS A 770 -13.02 -2.69 11.17
N SER A 771 -12.05 -2.93 12.06
CA SER A 771 -10.68 -2.42 11.94
C SER A 771 -9.86 -3.15 10.88
N ASN A 772 -10.14 -4.43 10.63
CA ASN A 772 -9.47 -5.24 9.61
C ASN A 772 -10.33 -5.50 8.36
N PHE A 773 -11.43 -4.75 8.17
CA PHE A 773 -12.21 -4.80 6.93
C PHE A 773 -11.30 -4.53 5.72
N ILE A 774 -11.30 -5.47 4.77
CA ILE A 774 -10.53 -5.38 3.52
C ILE A 774 -11.20 -4.36 2.59
N THR A 775 -11.06 -3.09 2.94
CA THR A 775 -11.58 -1.90 2.24
C THR A 775 -10.57 -0.77 2.16
N GLY A 776 -9.60 -0.72 3.09
CA GLY A 776 -8.53 0.28 3.13
C GLY A 776 -7.33 -0.04 2.23
N SER A 777 -6.32 0.83 2.32
CA SER A 777 -4.97 0.63 1.79
C SER A 777 -4.03 -0.07 2.77
N SER A 778 -4.45 -0.24 4.02
CA SER A 778 -3.79 -1.06 5.04
C SER A 778 -4.81 -1.53 6.06
N VAL A 779 -4.60 -2.73 6.60
CA VAL A 779 -5.30 -3.28 7.78
C VAL A 779 -4.36 -3.24 9.00
N LEU A 780 -4.82 -3.68 10.17
CA LEU A 780 -3.88 -4.03 11.24
C LEU A 780 -3.35 -5.44 10.97
N ASP A 781 -2.16 -5.73 11.47
CA ASP A 781 -1.62 -7.10 11.55
C ASP A 781 -2.67 -8.07 12.11
N GLU A 782 -2.82 -9.23 11.46
CA GLU A 782 -3.85 -10.23 11.78
C GLU A 782 -3.67 -10.76 13.20
N VAL A 783 -2.44 -11.09 13.59
CA VAL A 783 -2.13 -11.67 14.91
C VAL A 783 -2.42 -10.66 16.03
N PHE A 784 -2.03 -9.40 15.86
CA PHE A 784 -2.36 -8.32 16.78
C PHE A 784 -3.88 -8.08 16.87
N TYR A 785 -4.57 -8.07 15.72
CA TYR A 785 -6.01 -7.84 15.65
C TYR A 785 -6.80 -8.96 16.33
N ASP A 786 -6.55 -10.21 15.97
CA ASP A 786 -7.19 -11.39 16.53
C ASP A 786 -6.93 -11.49 18.03
N ARG A 787 -5.70 -11.18 18.47
CA ARG A 787 -5.39 -11.13 19.90
C ARG A 787 -6.17 -10.03 20.63
N ALA A 788 -6.34 -8.86 20.02
CA ALA A 788 -7.14 -7.78 20.60
C ALA A 788 -8.63 -8.14 20.71
N MET A 789 -9.20 -8.84 19.72
CA MET A 789 -10.59 -9.33 19.76
C MET A 789 -10.77 -10.50 20.74
N ALA A 790 -9.82 -11.43 20.81
CA ALA A 790 -9.83 -12.49 21.83
C ALA A 790 -9.79 -11.94 23.27
N ILE A 791 -9.02 -10.86 23.51
CA ILE A 791 -8.99 -10.17 24.80
C ILE A 791 -10.32 -9.44 25.07
N HIS A 792 -10.94 -8.82 24.06
CA HIS A 792 -12.25 -8.20 24.17
C HIS A 792 -13.31 -9.22 24.66
N ASP A 793 -13.37 -10.40 24.07
CA ASP A 793 -14.33 -11.44 24.43
C ASP A 793 -14.11 -11.97 25.86
N ILE A 794 -12.85 -12.21 26.24
CA ILE A 794 -12.48 -12.60 27.61
C ILE A 794 -13.01 -11.58 28.63
N LEU A 795 -12.88 -10.29 28.33
CA LEU A 795 -13.25 -9.19 29.22
C LEU A 795 -14.77 -8.95 29.29
N ILE A 796 -15.54 -9.25 28.22
CA ILE A 796 -17.01 -9.21 28.26
C ILE A 796 -17.60 -10.33 29.12
N ASP A 797 -16.97 -11.51 29.14
CA ASP A 797 -17.39 -12.65 29.96
C ASP A 797 -17.07 -12.49 31.46
N MET A 798 -16.28 -11.48 31.85
CA MET A 798 -15.97 -11.17 33.25
C MET A 798 -17.08 -10.36 33.93
N GLU A 799 -17.24 -10.51 35.26
CA GLU A 799 -18.23 -9.70 36.01
C GLU A 799 -17.85 -8.21 35.95
N ASP A 800 -18.76 -7.39 35.41
CA ASP A 800 -18.60 -5.95 35.21
C ASP A 800 -18.21 -5.19 36.50
N ASP A 801 -16.94 -4.77 36.57
CA ASP A 801 -16.34 -4.00 37.64
C ASP A 801 -15.31 -3.03 37.05
N ASP A 802 -15.41 -1.74 37.39
CA ASP A 802 -14.43 -0.68 37.05
C ASP A 802 -12.98 -1.05 37.45
N SER A 803 -12.79 -2.04 38.35
CA SER A 803 -11.46 -2.55 38.74
C SER A 803 -10.76 -3.43 37.69
N LEU A 804 -11.46 -3.81 36.61
CA LEU A 804 -10.95 -4.64 35.52
C LEU A 804 -9.83 -3.99 34.69
N PHE A 805 -9.82 -2.66 34.59
CA PHE A 805 -8.92 -1.93 33.71
C PHE A 805 -7.79 -1.17 34.47
N PRO A 806 -6.56 -1.11 33.92
CA PRO A 806 -6.14 -1.74 32.67
C PRO A 806 -5.86 -3.25 32.87
N TYR A 807 -6.23 -4.06 31.88
CA TYR A 807 -5.95 -5.49 31.82
C TYR A 807 -4.72 -5.71 30.94
N LEU A 808 -3.67 -6.33 31.49
CA LEU A 808 -2.49 -6.74 30.73
C LEU A 808 -2.64 -8.21 30.39
N ASP A 809 -2.51 -8.53 29.11
CA ASP A 809 -2.58 -9.90 28.62
C ASP A 809 -1.57 -10.81 29.34
N PHE A 810 -1.90 -12.09 29.51
CA PHE A 810 -1.16 -13.12 30.25
C PHE A 810 -0.75 -12.79 31.71
N TYR A 811 -0.99 -11.57 32.22
CA TYR A 811 -0.53 -11.14 33.54
C TYR A 811 -1.18 -11.94 34.68
N ASP A 812 -2.43 -12.36 34.54
CA ASP A 812 -3.10 -13.23 35.50
C ASP A 812 -2.47 -14.64 35.57
N ALA A 813 -1.94 -15.17 34.46
CA ALA A 813 -1.20 -16.43 34.47
C ALA A 813 0.08 -16.28 35.30
N TRP A 814 0.82 -15.19 35.06
CA TRP A 814 2.01 -14.82 35.81
C TRP A 814 1.74 -14.63 37.32
N VAL A 815 0.70 -13.89 37.69
CA VAL A 815 0.33 -13.69 39.12
C VAL A 815 0.02 -15.01 39.82
N ASN A 816 -0.56 -15.99 39.12
CA ASN A 816 -0.97 -17.27 39.71
C ASN A 816 0.12 -18.35 39.71
N THR A 817 1.04 -18.34 38.74
CA THR A 817 2.04 -19.41 38.55
C THR A 817 3.49 -18.95 38.68
N SER A 818 3.73 -17.63 38.58
CA SER A 818 5.03 -16.98 38.32
C SER A 818 5.63 -17.24 36.94
N ASN A 819 4.84 -17.77 36.00
CA ASN A 819 5.15 -17.91 34.58
C ASN A 819 4.01 -17.24 33.78
N ALA A 820 4.33 -16.27 32.93
CA ALA A 820 3.36 -15.53 32.12
C ALA A 820 2.88 -16.34 30.93
N ILE A 821 3.83 -16.91 30.19
CA ILE A 821 3.60 -17.44 28.85
C ILE A 821 4.41 -18.71 28.60
N THR A 822 3.96 -19.52 27.65
CA THR A 822 4.66 -20.69 27.12
C THR A 822 4.95 -20.55 25.62
N GLU A 823 5.83 -21.38 25.08
CA GLU A 823 6.15 -21.45 23.64
C GLU A 823 4.89 -21.55 22.75
N THR A 824 3.87 -22.31 23.17
CA THR A 824 2.59 -22.41 22.43
C THR A 824 1.75 -21.14 22.47
N GLU A 825 1.91 -20.30 23.51
CA GLU A 825 1.20 -19.03 23.64
C GLU A 825 1.98 -17.88 22.96
N LEU A 826 3.30 -17.99 22.79
CA LEU A 826 4.11 -17.05 22.00
C LEU A 826 3.69 -17.02 20.53
N GLU A 827 3.39 -18.17 19.94
CA GLU A 827 2.87 -18.24 18.56
C GLU A 827 1.49 -17.57 18.39
N LEU A 828 0.74 -17.29 19.48
CA LEU A 828 -0.52 -16.54 19.43
C LEU A 828 -0.33 -15.01 19.43
N VAL A 829 0.91 -14.53 19.51
CA VAL A 829 1.26 -13.10 19.55
C VAL A 829 2.40 -12.72 18.60
N LYS A 830 2.90 -13.67 17.80
CA LYS A 830 4.02 -13.51 16.86
C LYS A 830 3.51 -13.08 15.47
N SER A 831 3.83 -11.87 15.06
CA SER A 831 3.62 -11.32 13.71
C SER A 831 4.94 -11.29 12.92
N SER A 832 4.88 -10.84 11.66
CA SER A 832 6.08 -10.64 10.81
C SER A 832 6.99 -9.49 11.25
N PHE A 833 6.72 -8.85 12.39
CA PHE A 833 7.53 -7.75 12.93
C PHE A 833 7.66 -7.79 14.47
N GLY A 834 7.32 -8.92 15.11
CA GLY A 834 7.63 -9.16 16.53
C GLY A 834 6.54 -9.88 17.32
N TYR A 835 6.60 -9.75 18.65
CA TYR A 835 5.69 -10.38 19.61
C TYR A 835 4.88 -9.33 20.37
N HIS A 836 3.55 -9.40 20.27
CA HIS A 836 2.60 -8.39 20.74
C HIS A 836 2.00 -8.68 22.12
N PHE A 837 2.41 -7.91 23.14
CA PHE A 837 1.84 -8.01 24.50
C PHE A 837 0.87 -6.86 24.77
N ILE A 838 -0.43 -7.18 24.71
CA ILE A 838 -1.52 -6.18 24.69
C ILE A 838 -1.93 -5.74 26.10
N LEU A 839 -2.08 -4.43 26.28
CA LEU A 839 -2.65 -3.78 27.45
C LEU A 839 -4.02 -3.17 27.09
N ALA A 840 -5.11 -3.84 27.46
CA ALA A 840 -6.46 -3.31 27.31
C ALA A 840 -6.73 -2.19 28.32
N ASN A 841 -7.07 -1.00 27.81
CA ASN A 841 -7.33 0.19 28.62
C ASN A 841 -8.82 0.40 28.92
N ARG A 842 -9.71 -0.07 28.05
CA ARG A 842 -11.18 -0.06 28.19
C ARG A 842 -11.85 -0.86 27.07
N ILE A 843 -13.06 -1.34 27.32
CA ILE A 843 -14.04 -1.72 26.28
C ILE A 843 -14.95 -0.51 25.99
N GLY A 844 -15.40 -0.38 24.74
CA GLY A 844 -16.43 0.56 24.33
C GLY A 844 -17.81 -0.12 24.31
N ALA A 845 -18.85 0.63 24.68
CA ALA A 845 -20.24 0.17 24.58
C ALA A 845 -21.06 1.12 23.68
N THR A 846 -22.11 0.59 23.06
CA THR A 846 -23.10 1.36 22.30
C THR A 846 -23.99 2.21 23.22
N THR A 847 -24.63 3.23 22.65
CA THR A 847 -25.60 4.08 23.38
C THR A 847 -27.02 3.61 23.15
N SER A 848 -27.79 3.47 24.23
CA SER A 848 -29.22 3.15 24.19
C SER A 848 -30.05 4.21 23.46
N ALA A 849 -31.04 3.78 22.68
CA ALA A 849 -32.01 4.64 22.00
C ALA A 849 -33.27 4.95 22.83
N ILE A 850 -33.35 4.53 24.10
CA ILE A 850 -34.49 4.82 24.98
C ILE A 850 -34.63 6.34 25.19
N TYR A 851 -35.84 6.85 24.97
CA TYR A 851 -36.27 8.21 25.25
C TYR A 851 -37.80 8.24 25.42
N ASP A 852 -38.29 8.51 26.63
CA ASP A 852 -39.73 8.48 26.94
C ASP A 852 -40.45 9.77 26.53
N GLU A 853 -41.75 9.68 26.19
CA GLU A 853 -42.65 10.85 26.04
C GLU A 853 -42.63 11.76 27.29
N ALA A 854 -42.37 11.18 28.47
CA ALA A 854 -42.27 11.91 29.73
C ALA A 854 -41.01 12.79 29.86
N ASP A 855 -39.98 12.55 29.04
CA ASP A 855 -38.74 13.33 29.00
C ASP A 855 -38.78 14.48 27.98
N ASP A 856 -39.87 14.60 27.19
CA ASP A 856 -40.16 15.73 26.30
C ASP A 856 -41.14 16.71 26.98
N GLU A 857 -40.62 17.54 27.89
CA GLU A 857 -41.46 18.49 28.66
C GLU A 857 -42.12 19.59 27.81
N ASP A 858 -41.55 19.91 26.64
CA ASP A 858 -41.99 21.01 25.76
C ASP A 858 -42.75 20.52 24.51
N GLY A 859 -42.61 19.25 24.13
CA GLY A 859 -43.29 18.61 23.00
C GLY A 859 -42.56 18.81 21.65
N ASP A 860 -41.24 18.93 21.69
CA ASP A 860 -40.41 19.33 20.55
C ASP A 860 -40.11 18.16 19.57
N TYR A 861 -40.27 16.89 19.99
CA TYR A 861 -39.86 15.72 19.20
C TYR A 861 -41.01 14.95 18.51
N VAL A 862 -41.94 15.70 17.92
CA VAL A 862 -43.09 15.20 17.15
C VAL A 862 -43.15 15.92 15.79
N LEU A 863 -43.42 15.21 14.69
CA LEU A 863 -43.49 15.86 13.37
C LEU A 863 -44.69 16.80 13.26
N ALA A 864 -44.44 18.02 12.77
CA ALA A 864 -45.46 19.07 12.65
C ALA A 864 -46.60 18.72 11.66
N ASP A 865 -46.32 17.89 10.65
CA ASP A 865 -47.29 17.48 9.62
C ASP A 865 -48.05 16.20 9.99
N ASP A 866 -47.53 15.37 10.92
CA ASP A 866 -48.22 14.19 11.47
C ASP A 866 -47.83 13.95 12.94
N GLU A 867 -48.73 14.36 13.84
CA GLU A 867 -48.58 14.20 15.31
C GLU A 867 -48.44 12.73 15.77
N THR A 868 -48.65 11.73 14.88
CA THR A 868 -48.44 10.32 15.21
C THR A 868 -47.00 9.84 15.04
N ILE A 869 -46.14 10.61 14.38
CA ILE A 869 -44.72 10.29 14.14
C ILE A 869 -43.85 11.09 15.12
N ASN A 870 -43.10 10.38 15.96
CA ASN A 870 -42.35 10.93 17.09
C ASN A 870 -41.10 10.09 17.40
N VAL A 871 -40.24 10.61 18.29
CA VAL A 871 -38.97 9.97 18.66
C VAL A 871 -39.05 9.02 19.87
N TYR A 872 -40.24 8.74 20.39
CA TYR A 872 -40.38 8.07 21.69
C TYR A 872 -40.16 6.55 21.63
N ASN A 873 -39.45 6.03 22.62
CA ASN A 873 -39.11 4.61 22.80
C ASN A 873 -38.89 4.33 24.29
N SER A 874 -39.74 3.50 24.90
CA SER A 874 -39.78 3.28 26.35
C SER A 874 -39.08 2.01 26.84
N ASP A 875 -38.77 1.08 25.94
CA ASP A 875 -38.51 -0.32 26.29
C ASP A 875 -37.58 -1.07 25.32
N SER A 876 -37.08 -0.43 24.27
CA SER A 876 -36.07 -0.97 23.36
C SER A 876 -34.74 -0.24 23.50
N GLU A 877 -33.65 -0.94 23.83
CA GLU A 877 -32.30 -0.37 23.86
C GLU A 877 -31.83 0.06 22.45
N THR A 878 -32.42 -0.51 21.39
CA THR A 878 -32.14 -0.22 19.98
C THR A 878 -33.21 0.70 19.36
N LEU A 879 -32.84 1.39 18.27
CA LEU A 879 -33.74 2.27 17.51
C LEU A 879 -34.97 1.53 16.98
N THR A 880 -36.15 2.07 17.28
CA THR A 880 -37.42 1.54 16.75
C THR A 880 -37.74 2.07 15.35
N ALA A 881 -38.57 1.36 14.60
CA ALA A 881 -39.08 1.81 13.30
C ALA A 881 -39.73 3.21 13.36
N GLY A 882 -40.39 3.55 14.48
CA GLY A 882 -40.96 4.88 14.71
C GLY A 882 -39.90 5.99 14.80
N GLN A 883 -38.84 5.76 15.57
CA GLN A 883 -37.71 6.68 15.68
C GLN A 883 -36.99 6.87 14.34
N ILE A 884 -36.82 5.79 13.57
CA ILE A 884 -36.19 5.85 12.24
C ILE A 884 -37.09 6.60 11.25
N LYS A 885 -38.41 6.36 11.26
CA LYS A 885 -39.37 7.08 10.42
C LYS A 885 -39.41 8.57 10.74
N TYR A 886 -39.41 8.93 12.03
CA TYR A 886 -39.28 10.32 12.50
C TYR A 886 -38.01 10.97 11.97
N TYR A 887 -36.86 10.30 12.12
CA TYR A 887 -35.57 10.80 11.66
C TYR A 887 -35.51 11.00 10.13
N LEU A 888 -35.90 9.98 9.35
CA LEU A 888 -35.79 10.03 7.89
C LEU A 888 -36.76 11.06 7.29
N LEU A 889 -38.04 11.04 7.67
CA LEU A 889 -39.03 11.99 7.13
C LEU A 889 -38.79 13.42 7.62
N GLY A 890 -38.39 13.60 8.89
CA GLY A 890 -38.01 14.91 9.41
C GLY A 890 -36.78 15.51 8.70
N SER A 891 -35.82 14.67 8.32
CA SER A 891 -34.61 15.07 7.57
C SER A 891 -34.88 15.59 6.16
N LEU A 892 -36.03 15.24 5.56
CA LEU A 892 -36.48 15.76 4.26
C LEU A 892 -37.06 17.18 4.35
N SER A 893 -37.40 17.66 5.56
CA SER A 893 -37.96 19.00 5.76
C SER A 893 -36.91 20.11 5.58
N ASP A 894 -37.34 21.31 5.20
CA ASP A 894 -36.47 22.49 5.04
C ASP A 894 -35.78 22.93 6.35
N GLU A 895 -36.34 22.56 7.51
CA GLU A 895 -35.80 22.88 8.84
C GLU A 895 -34.88 21.75 9.37
N GLY A 896 -34.97 20.55 8.81
CA GLY A 896 -34.29 19.33 9.26
C GLY A 896 -35.00 18.65 10.43
N VAL A 897 -34.30 17.73 11.10
CA VAL A 897 -34.82 17.03 12.28
C VAL A 897 -33.91 17.27 13.48
N GLU A 898 -34.51 17.59 14.63
CA GLU A 898 -33.83 17.63 15.92
C GLU A 898 -34.06 16.28 16.64
N LEU A 899 -33.03 15.80 17.34
CA LEU A 899 -33.05 14.52 18.06
C LEU A 899 -32.53 14.71 19.49
N PRO A 900 -33.08 14.00 20.49
CA PRO A 900 -32.48 13.90 21.81
C PRO A 900 -31.08 13.29 21.72
N THR A 901 -30.15 13.72 22.58
CA THR A 901 -28.72 13.33 22.52
C THR A 901 -28.50 11.83 22.40
N ASN A 902 -29.21 11.01 23.19
CA ASN A 902 -29.06 9.54 23.17
C ASN A 902 -29.48 8.96 21.81
N VAL A 903 -30.64 9.39 21.28
CA VAL A 903 -31.16 8.97 19.97
C VAL A 903 -30.24 9.46 18.85
N GLN A 904 -29.71 10.67 18.93
CA GLN A 904 -28.73 11.20 17.97
C GLN A 904 -27.43 10.39 17.96
N THR A 905 -26.95 9.97 19.13
CA THR A 905 -25.78 9.09 19.23
C THR A 905 -26.09 7.70 18.66
N ALA A 906 -27.24 7.11 19.00
CA ALA A 906 -27.70 5.85 18.43
C ALA A 906 -27.80 5.88 16.89
N VAL A 907 -28.43 6.93 16.34
CA VAL A 907 -28.52 7.15 14.89
C VAL A 907 -27.13 7.23 14.26
N THR A 908 -26.22 8.02 14.83
CA THR A 908 -24.85 8.15 14.34
C THR A 908 -24.07 6.83 14.41
N SER A 909 -24.19 6.08 15.51
CA SER A 909 -23.39 4.88 15.78
C SER A 909 -23.81 3.65 14.98
N TYR A 910 -25.11 3.43 14.77
CA TYR A 910 -25.58 2.16 14.22
C TYR A 910 -26.71 2.22 13.18
N LEU A 911 -27.42 3.35 13.01
CA LEU A 911 -28.28 3.56 11.83
C LEU A 911 -27.49 4.13 10.63
N GLN A 912 -26.63 5.11 10.87
CA GLN A 912 -25.89 5.79 9.80
C GLN A 912 -25.00 4.84 8.98
N PRO A 913 -24.35 3.79 9.52
CA PRO A 913 -23.67 2.78 8.70
C PRO A 913 -24.61 2.08 7.71
N VAL A 914 -25.82 1.71 8.13
CA VAL A 914 -26.85 1.11 7.26
C VAL A 914 -27.30 2.10 6.20
N LEU A 915 -27.60 3.34 6.58
CA LEU A 915 -28.01 4.38 5.64
C LEU A 915 -26.89 4.76 4.66
N THR A 916 -25.62 4.61 5.04
CA THR A 916 -24.49 4.88 4.12
C THR A 916 -24.44 3.86 2.99
N VAL A 917 -24.72 2.57 3.27
CA VAL A 917 -24.89 1.55 2.23
C VAL A 917 -26.17 1.82 1.43
N TYR A 918 -27.30 2.06 2.11
CA TYR A 918 -28.61 2.22 1.48
C TYR A 918 -28.72 3.46 0.57
N GLN A 919 -28.15 4.58 0.98
CA GLN A 919 -28.12 5.82 0.21
C GLN A 919 -26.93 5.87 -0.76
N GLY A 920 -26.08 4.83 -0.77
CA GLY A 920 -24.94 4.69 -1.68
C GLY A 920 -25.36 4.46 -3.13
N THR A 921 -24.48 4.79 -4.07
CA THR A 921 -24.76 4.75 -5.53
C THR A 921 -25.18 3.37 -6.02
N TYR A 922 -24.59 2.30 -5.48
CA TYR A 922 -24.91 0.93 -5.87
C TYR A 922 -26.32 0.51 -5.41
N MET A 923 -26.74 0.89 -4.20
CA MET A 923 -28.12 0.65 -3.75
C MET A 923 -29.12 1.53 -4.52
N GLN A 924 -28.82 2.80 -4.78
CA GLN A 924 -29.67 3.64 -5.63
C GLN A 924 -29.91 3.02 -7.01
N ARG A 925 -28.88 2.37 -7.59
CA ARG A 925 -29.00 1.61 -8.84
C ARG A 925 -29.82 0.34 -8.67
N GLU A 926 -29.64 -0.40 -7.58
CA GLU A 926 -30.45 -1.60 -7.27
C GLU A 926 -31.94 -1.26 -7.04
N LEU A 927 -32.25 -0.11 -6.45
CA LEU A 927 -33.61 0.42 -6.31
C LEU A 927 -34.28 0.72 -7.66
N ILE A 928 -33.50 1.12 -8.67
CA ILE A 928 -33.99 1.32 -10.05
C ILE A 928 -34.10 -0.02 -10.80
N PHE A 929 -33.20 -0.98 -10.58
CA PHE A 929 -33.34 -2.33 -11.11
C PHE A 929 -34.58 -3.03 -10.54
N SER A 930 -34.79 -2.95 -9.22
CA SER A 930 -35.96 -3.51 -8.54
C SER A 930 -37.28 -2.87 -8.95
N LEU A 931 -37.28 -1.59 -9.34
CA LEU A 931 -38.45 -0.91 -9.93
C LEU A 931 -38.85 -1.50 -11.29
N LEU A 932 -37.87 -2.07 -12.01
CA LEU A 932 -37.98 -2.53 -13.40
C LEU A 932 -37.85 -4.06 -13.53
N ASP A 933 -38.01 -4.81 -12.44
CA ASP A 933 -37.74 -6.26 -12.34
C ASP A 933 -38.57 -7.12 -13.32
N ASP A 934 -39.78 -6.67 -13.70
CA ASP A 934 -40.65 -7.29 -14.71
C ASP A 934 -40.26 -6.94 -16.19
N VAL A 935 -39.00 -6.58 -16.47
CA VAL A 935 -38.55 -6.23 -17.84
C VAL A 935 -38.38 -7.47 -18.74
N ASP A 936 -38.89 -7.39 -19.97
CA ASP A 936 -38.84 -8.46 -20.99
C ASP A 936 -37.87 -8.05 -22.11
N PHE A 937 -36.71 -8.72 -22.16
CA PHE A 937 -35.70 -8.54 -23.21
C PHE A 937 -36.02 -9.39 -24.45
N SER A 938 -35.71 -8.87 -25.63
CA SER A 938 -36.00 -9.56 -26.90
C SER A 938 -35.00 -10.68 -27.21
N ASP A 939 -33.76 -10.57 -26.72
CA ASP A 939 -32.88 -11.73 -26.53
C ASP A 939 -32.89 -12.16 -25.05
N SER A 940 -33.15 -13.44 -24.82
CA SER A 940 -33.06 -14.07 -23.51
C SER A 940 -31.66 -14.03 -22.88
N ALA A 941 -30.60 -13.84 -23.67
CA ALA A 941 -29.25 -13.67 -23.16
C ALA A 941 -29.08 -12.36 -22.37
N ASP A 942 -29.81 -11.30 -22.74
CA ASP A 942 -29.65 -9.96 -22.14
C ASP A 942 -30.21 -9.91 -20.72
N GLY A 943 -31.25 -10.70 -20.43
CA GLY A 943 -31.75 -10.90 -19.07
C GLY A 943 -30.71 -11.54 -18.16
N ALA A 944 -30.03 -12.60 -18.62
CA ALA A 944 -28.93 -13.21 -17.87
C ALA A 944 -27.73 -12.26 -17.72
N ARG A 945 -27.44 -11.45 -18.74
CA ARG A 945 -26.41 -10.39 -18.65
C ARG A 945 -26.78 -9.32 -17.62
N LEU A 946 -28.06 -8.95 -17.50
CA LEU A 946 -28.57 -8.05 -16.45
C LEU A 946 -28.42 -8.67 -15.05
N ASP A 947 -28.78 -9.94 -14.87
CA ASP A 947 -28.61 -10.62 -13.58
C ASP A 947 -27.15 -10.56 -13.11
N THR A 948 -26.19 -10.86 -14.00
CA THR A 948 -24.75 -10.70 -13.72
C THR A 948 -24.37 -9.23 -13.40
N ILE A 949 -24.91 -8.24 -14.13
CA ILE A 949 -24.69 -6.81 -13.82
C ILE A 949 -25.21 -6.44 -12.42
N ARG A 950 -26.33 -7.02 -11.98
CA ARG A 950 -26.85 -6.86 -10.62
C ARG A 950 -25.92 -7.50 -9.60
N GLU A 951 -25.50 -8.75 -9.81
CA GLU A 951 -24.54 -9.42 -8.92
C GLU A 951 -23.23 -8.62 -8.75
N ILE A 952 -22.67 -8.07 -9.84
CA ILE A 952 -21.52 -7.15 -9.80
C ILE A 952 -21.85 -5.91 -8.96
N ASN A 953 -23.02 -5.30 -9.18
CA ASN A 953 -23.46 -4.13 -8.41
C ASN A 953 -23.58 -4.44 -6.91
N LEU A 954 -23.96 -5.66 -6.52
CA LEU A 954 -24.02 -6.10 -5.12
C LEU A 954 -22.63 -6.36 -4.52
N ARG A 955 -21.72 -7.01 -5.27
CA ARG A 955 -20.32 -7.16 -4.85
C ARG A 955 -19.66 -5.80 -4.64
N GLN A 956 -19.85 -4.87 -5.57
CA GLN A 956 -19.38 -3.49 -5.49
C GLN A 956 -20.00 -2.71 -4.31
N MET A 957 -21.29 -2.90 -4.03
CA MET A 957 -21.96 -2.32 -2.86
C MET A 957 -21.32 -2.76 -1.53
N HIS A 958 -20.88 -4.01 -1.45
CA HIS A 958 -20.24 -4.60 -0.28
C HIS A 958 -18.71 -4.52 -0.30
N GLY A 959 -18.11 -3.81 -1.25
CA GLY A 959 -16.65 -3.73 -1.36
C GLY A 959 -15.95 -5.08 -1.57
N TYR A 960 -16.68 -6.06 -2.12
CA TYR A 960 -16.25 -7.44 -2.38
C TYR A 960 -15.98 -8.30 -1.12
N MET A 961 -16.41 -7.86 0.07
CA MET A 961 -16.22 -8.60 1.34
C MET A 961 -17.27 -9.70 1.61
N LEU A 962 -18.26 -9.87 0.74
CA LEU A 962 -19.29 -10.92 0.81
C LEU A 962 -19.32 -11.76 -0.48
N SER A 963 -18.15 -11.99 -1.09
CA SER A 963 -18.11 -12.80 -2.31
C SER A 963 -18.17 -14.29 -2.00
N GLU A 964 -19.03 -15.00 -2.74
CA GLU A 964 -19.07 -16.47 -2.77
C GLU A 964 -18.31 -17.06 -3.98
N ASN A 965 -17.82 -16.22 -4.91
CA ASN A 965 -17.22 -16.64 -6.19
C ASN A 965 -15.71 -16.94 -6.08
N GLY A 966 -15.28 -17.48 -4.95
CA GLY A 966 -13.85 -17.62 -4.61
C GLY A 966 -13.18 -16.30 -4.21
N GLY A 967 -13.96 -15.23 -4.01
CA GLY A 967 -13.51 -13.94 -3.50
C GLY A 967 -13.37 -13.89 -1.98
N VAL A 968 -13.35 -12.69 -1.42
CA VAL A 968 -13.24 -12.45 0.04
C VAL A 968 -14.59 -12.61 0.73
N TYR A 969 -14.59 -13.30 1.89
CA TYR A 969 -15.75 -13.43 2.76
C TYR A 969 -15.37 -13.07 4.21
N ASP A 970 -15.54 -11.79 4.55
CA ASP A 970 -15.28 -11.26 5.88
C ASP A 970 -16.48 -11.53 6.80
N THR A 971 -16.28 -12.36 7.82
CA THR A 971 -17.34 -12.79 8.76
C THR A 971 -17.83 -11.66 9.67
N ASN A 972 -16.99 -10.68 9.99
CA ASN A 972 -17.38 -9.51 10.77
C ASN A 972 -18.24 -8.57 9.92
N TYR A 973 -17.87 -8.39 8.65
CA TYR A 973 -18.67 -7.64 7.69
C TYR A 973 -20.01 -8.32 7.42
N GLU A 974 -20.06 -9.66 7.34
CA GLU A 974 -21.31 -10.43 7.23
C GLU A 974 -22.23 -10.24 8.43
N ALA A 975 -21.71 -10.37 9.66
CA ALA A 975 -22.50 -10.16 10.88
C ALA A 975 -23.17 -8.77 10.91
N LEU A 976 -22.55 -7.78 10.26
CA LEU A 976 -23.00 -6.39 10.22
C LEU A 976 -23.90 -6.06 9.02
N PHE A 977 -23.64 -6.62 7.83
CA PHE A 977 -24.28 -6.23 6.56
C PHE A 977 -24.81 -7.39 5.71
N GLY A 978 -24.60 -8.64 6.10
CA GLY A 978 -25.03 -9.85 5.39
C GLY A 978 -26.56 -9.93 5.25
N GLY A 979 -27.03 -10.29 4.05
CA GLY A 979 -28.47 -10.38 3.75
C GLY A 979 -29.22 -9.05 3.80
N ILE A 980 -28.54 -7.89 3.66
CA ILE A 980 -29.18 -6.57 3.74
C ILE A 980 -30.35 -6.43 2.77
N LEU A 981 -30.22 -6.93 1.53
CA LEU A 981 -31.31 -6.90 0.55
C LEU A 981 -32.48 -7.80 0.93
N ASP A 982 -32.25 -9.00 1.46
CA ASP A 982 -33.33 -9.88 1.91
C ASP A 982 -34.19 -9.20 2.99
N ILE A 983 -33.52 -8.54 3.94
CA ILE A 983 -34.17 -7.80 5.03
C ILE A 983 -34.95 -6.59 4.49
N LEU A 984 -34.40 -5.86 3.51
CA LEU A 984 -35.10 -4.73 2.88
C LEU A 984 -36.31 -5.18 2.05
N ASN A 985 -36.21 -6.32 1.36
CA ASN A 985 -37.32 -7.01 0.68
C ASN A 985 -38.35 -7.64 1.65
N GLY A 986 -38.04 -7.72 2.95
CA GLY A 986 -38.96 -8.22 3.98
C GLY A 986 -38.99 -9.75 4.14
N ASN A 987 -37.91 -10.45 3.79
CA ASN A 987 -37.75 -11.91 3.88
C ASN A 987 -37.18 -12.40 5.22
#